data_AF-A0A7C4CZI0-F1
#
_entry.id   AF-A0A7C4CZI0-F1
#
_cell.length_a   1.000
_cell.length_b   1.000
_cell.length_c   1.000
_cell.angle_alpha   90.00
_cell.angle_beta   90.00
_cell.angle_gamma   90.00
#
_symmetry.space_group_name_H-M   'P 1'
#
loop_
_entity.id
_entity.type
_entity.pdbx_description
1 polymer ?
#
loop_
_entity_poly.entity_id
_entity_poly.type
_entity_poly.pdbx_seq_one_letter_code
_entity_poly.pdbx_strand_id
1 'polypeptide(L)'
;MGGYMGKILRVDLSSKELSIEELDMDIAISFIGGRGYGAKILFDELPAGIDPLSPKNKLIFMTGPLTGTPAPTSGRYSVSTKSPLTGTIFDANGGGYFGVELKRAGFDGIIFEGASETPVYLSILDGKAELHDASNLWGHDVFETETRLKQIVGNPFARVACIGPAGENLVKIAGIMNEKHRTAARGGVGAVMGSKKLKAIVVKGSKEIPIANHYAFMKEVRKCIEVIKGHPITGDGMGRYGTAILIHIINKAGILPVRNYRSGVFEDAEKVSGEYMSKTILKSKKGCFACPIMCGRITRVKYNGNEIETEGPEYETIWAFGPNCGISDLNAIAIANHMCNAYGIDTISMGQIISFVMACYESGKIKDLDFEAKFGNTEALHRLIKMTAFREGIGNILAEGVKRASEILGGEEFAFHVKGLELPAYDPRGAKGMALSYATSNRGGCHLRAFMIAPEILSIPRYLNPNSYDNKAVLTKIMQDVFAVLDSLILCKYTTLALFSTLKFEPDFYARLLTTATGFYVDREEFYKIGERIYNIERLFNVREGFTRKDDTLPKRLLYEPLADGPAKGETINLDILLNEYYAVRGWDYNGIPTEKKVLELGLEPLYHGPKIQVAIDERYLKDALPIAEAAYRGGADIIEAGTPLIKSEGLRVVKEFRRVCPNSIIVADLKTFDTGWLETELAAENGADIVTVMGATDDYTIKDAVGAARKYGLKVMVDLMNLKDPIARAIEVEKLGVDYVCLHVGISAQTREREIDQKLSLIERLVNSVKIPVAVAGGIKIEVVPLLIKAGAKILIVGGAITKSANPEEATRIFVNTTRSIWSKYQK
;
A
#
# COMPACT_ATOMS: atom_id res chain seq x y z
N MET A 1 8.59 -5.31 -27.59
CA MET A 1 9.62 -5.25 -26.51
C MET A 1 9.85 -6.64 -25.98
N GLY A 2 11.05 -6.94 -25.46
CA GLY A 2 11.34 -8.24 -24.85
C GLY A 2 10.65 -8.39 -23.49
N GLY A 3 10.70 -9.58 -22.91
CA GLY A 3 10.13 -9.91 -21.62
C GLY A 3 8.61 -10.10 -21.61
N TYR A 4 7.86 -9.49 -22.53
CA TYR A 4 6.40 -9.57 -22.57
C TYR A 4 5.91 -10.48 -23.70
N MET A 5 4.75 -11.11 -23.50
CA MET A 5 4.04 -11.82 -24.58
C MET A 5 3.14 -10.89 -25.40
N GLY A 6 2.80 -9.72 -24.84
CA GLY A 6 2.00 -8.67 -25.47
C GLY A 6 0.49 -8.89 -25.39
N LYS A 7 0.01 -9.80 -24.52
CA LYS A 7 -1.42 -10.20 -24.51
C LYS A 7 -1.97 -10.34 -23.10
N ILE A 8 -3.17 -9.82 -22.88
CA ILE A 8 -3.98 -10.05 -21.68
C ILE A 8 -5.25 -10.78 -22.09
N LEU A 9 -5.64 -11.81 -21.35
CA LEU A 9 -6.93 -12.47 -21.52
C LEU A 9 -7.96 -11.79 -20.61
N ARG A 10 -9.02 -11.21 -21.16
CA ARG A 10 -10.17 -10.72 -20.38
C ARG A 10 -11.29 -11.74 -20.44
N VAL A 11 -11.90 -11.99 -19.28
CA VAL A 11 -12.95 -13.01 -19.10
C VAL A 11 -14.10 -12.40 -18.32
N ASP A 12 -15.24 -12.19 -18.98
CA ASP A 12 -16.50 -11.87 -18.30
C ASP A 12 -17.22 -13.17 -17.99
N LEU A 13 -17.28 -13.51 -16.70
CA LEU A 13 -17.88 -14.76 -16.24
C LEU A 13 -19.42 -14.76 -16.31
N SER A 14 -20.05 -13.57 -16.42
CA SER A 14 -21.50 -13.45 -16.53
C SER A 14 -21.96 -13.78 -17.96
N SER A 15 -21.29 -13.20 -18.96
CA SER A 15 -21.58 -13.47 -20.38
C SER A 15 -20.86 -14.73 -20.90
N LYS A 16 -19.86 -15.23 -20.17
CA LYS A 16 -18.92 -16.29 -20.57
C LYS A 16 -18.10 -15.91 -21.81
N GLU A 17 -17.93 -14.61 -22.06
CA GLU A 17 -17.12 -14.09 -23.15
C GLU A 17 -15.64 -14.07 -22.76
N LEU A 18 -14.78 -14.51 -23.68
CA LEU A 18 -13.33 -14.44 -23.56
C LEU A 18 -12.79 -13.59 -24.71
N SER A 19 -12.07 -12.52 -24.38
CA SER A 19 -11.42 -11.65 -25.36
C SER A 19 -9.92 -11.54 -25.06
N ILE A 20 -9.14 -11.32 -26.11
CA ILE A 20 -7.70 -11.10 -25.99
C ILE A 20 -7.44 -9.64 -26.29
N GLU A 21 -6.88 -8.94 -25.32
CA GLU A 21 -6.46 -7.55 -25.43
C GLU A 21 -4.95 -7.48 -25.66
N GLU A 22 -4.50 -6.51 -26.45
CA GLU A 22 -3.08 -6.17 -26.51
C GLU A 22 -2.63 -5.57 -25.18
N LEU A 23 -1.44 -5.95 -24.73
CA LEU A 23 -0.84 -5.34 -23.54
C LEU A 23 -0.53 -3.87 -23.82
N ASP A 24 -1.13 -2.96 -23.05
CA ASP A 24 -0.78 -1.54 -23.10
C ASP A 24 0.68 -1.36 -22.67
N MET A 25 1.51 -0.92 -23.62
CA MET A 25 2.95 -0.77 -23.41
C MET A 25 3.32 0.48 -22.61
N ASP A 26 2.50 1.52 -22.61
CA ASP A 26 2.76 2.73 -21.80
C ASP A 26 2.53 2.42 -20.32
N ILE A 27 1.49 1.63 -20.01
CA ILE A 27 1.30 1.07 -18.67
C ILE A 27 2.44 0.10 -18.32
N ALA A 28 2.83 -0.79 -19.22
CA ALA A 28 3.91 -1.74 -18.96
C ALA A 28 5.28 -1.06 -18.76
N ILE A 29 5.55 0.09 -19.39
CA ILE A 29 6.77 0.88 -19.13
C ILE A 29 6.67 1.58 -17.77
N SER A 30 5.51 2.17 -17.46
CA SER A 30 5.32 2.99 -16.25
C SER A 30 5.11 2.19 -14.96
N PHE A 31 4.57 0.97 -15.08
CA PHE A 31 4.16 0.10 -13.96
C PHE A 31 4.68 -1.35 -14.07
N ILE A 32 5.44 -1.68 -15.13
CA ILE A 32 6.10 -2.97 -15.35
C ILE A 32 5.13 -4.13 -15.63
N GLY A 33 4.40 -4.59 -14.62
CA GLY A 33 3.65 -5.84 -14.68
C GLY A 33 3.12 -6.18 -13.29
N GLY A 34 2.74 -7.44 -13.08
CA GLY A 34 2.45 -7.97 -11.75
C GLY A 34 1.53 -7.07 -10.92
N ARG A 35 2.02 -6.70 -9.72
CA ARG A 35 1.35 -5.76 -8.80
C ARG A 35 1.08 -4.39 -9.41
N GLY A 36 2.07 -3.77 -10.06
CA GLY A 36 1.95 -2.41 -10.60
C GLY A 36 0.89 -2.29 -11.69
N TYR A 37 0.92 -3.19 -12.67
CA TYR A 37 -0.07 -3.21 -13.75
C TYR A 37 -1.48 -3.54 -13.21
N GLY A 38 -1.57 -4.52 -12.30
CA GLY A 38 -2.83 -4.84 -11.61
C GLY A 38 -3.39 -3.66 -10.83
N ALA A 39 -2.54 -2.87 -10.16
CA ALA A 39 -2.96 -1.68 -9.44
C ALA A 39 -3.47 -0.57 -10.36
N LYS A 40 -2.83 -0.37 -11.52
CA LYS A 40 -3.30 0.59 -12.53
C LYS A 40 -4.68 0.23 -13.07
N ILE A 41 -4.89 -1.03 -13.47
CA ILE A 41 -6.21 -1.50 -13.92
C ILE A 41 -7.27 -1.27 -12.85
N LEU A 42 -7.00 -1.64 -11.59
CA LEU A 42 -7.97 -1.48 -10.51
C LEU A 42 -8.29 0.00 -10.25
N PHE A 43 -7.30 0.88 -10.32
CA PHE A 43 -7.53 2.31 -10.13
C PHE A 43 -8.39 2.91 -11.24
N ASP A 44 -8.12 2.54 -12.49
CA ASP A 44 -8.80 3.10 -13.67
C ASP A 44 -10.20 2.53 -13.88
N GLU A 45 -10.34 1.20 -13.80
CA GLU A 45 -11.56 0.52 -14.25
C GLU A 45 -12.54 0.22 -13.10
N LEU A 46 -12.09 0.23 -11.84
CA LEU A 46 -12.96 -0.16 -10.72
C LEU A 46 -13.67 1.06 -10.12
N PRO A 47 -15.01 1.11 -10.12
CA PRO A 47 -15.73 2.19 -9.47
C PRO A 47 -15.44 2.26 -7.96
N ALA A 48 -15.44 3.48 -7.42
CA ALA A 48 -15.26 3.69 -5.98
C ALA A 48 -16.41 3.07 -5.17
N GLY A 49 -16.09 2.54 -3.98
CA GLY A 49 -17.10 2.12 -3.01
C GLY A 49 -17.86 0.83 -3.33
N ILE A 50 -17.45 0.06 -4.36
CA ILE A 50 -18.09 -1.22 -4.66
C ILE A 50 -17.91 -2.23 -3.52
N ASP A 51 -18.85 -3.17 -3.39
CA ASP A 51 -18.66 -4.35 -2.55
C ASP A 51 -17.57 -5.27 -3.15
N PRO A 52 -16.51 -5.62 -2.41
CA PRO A 52 -15.45 -6.52 -2.87
C PRO A 52 -15.92 -7.92 -3.30
N LEU A 53 -17.08 -8.40 -2.84
CA LEU A 53 -17.62 -9.71 -3.26
C LEU A 53 -18.68 -9.60 -4.38
N SER A 54 -18.91 -8.38 -4.90
CA SER A 54 -19.84 -8.18 -6.00
C SER A 54 -19.23 -8.58 -7.36
N PRO A 55 -20.06 -8.90 -8.38
CA PRO A 55 -19.60 -9.16 -9.74
C PRO A 55 -18.79 -8.01 -10.37
N LYS A 56 -18.97 -6.78 -9.88
CA LYS A 56 -18.24 -5.58 -10.34
C LYS A 56 -16.76 -5.60 -9.95
N ASN A 57 -16.38 -6.32 -8.89
CA ASN A 57 -14.98 -6.42 -8.50
C ASN A 57 -14.17 -7.15 -9.57
N LYS A 58 -12.88 -6.82 -9.72
CA LYS A 58 -11.98 -7.46 -10.68
C LYS A 58 -11.00 -8.36 -9.96
N LEU A 59 -10.78 -9.55 -10.50
CA LEU A 59 -9.74 -10.48 -10.04
C LEU A 59 -8.70 -10.62 -11.14
N ILE A 60 -7.50 -10.10 -10.90
CA ILE A 60 -6.49 -9.93 -11.93
C ILE A 60 -5.27 -10.80 -11.62
N PHE A 61 -4.96 -11.76 -12.49
CA PHE A 61 -3.73 -12.53 -12.43
C PHE A 61 -2.71 -11.90 -13.38
N MET A 62 -1.58 -11.43 -12.85
CA MET A 62 -0.51 -10.85 -13.67
C MET A 62 0.82 -11.58 -13.46
N THR A 63 1.55 -11.73 -14.55
CA THR A 63 2.99 -12.04 -14.57
C THR A 63 3.79 -10.75 -14.74
N GLY A 64 5.13 -10.86 -14.74
CA GLY A 64 6.03 -9.73 -14.97
C GLY A 64 7.01 -10.06 -16.10
N PRO A 65 7.76 -9.08 -16.62
CA PRO A 65 8.66 -9.28 -17.77
C PRO A 65 9.74 -10.33 -17.53
N LEU A 66 10.12 -10.58 -16.27
CA LEU A 66 11.12 -11.57 -15.92
C LEU A 66 10.54 -12.96 -15.65
N THR A 67 9.24 -13.09 -15.39
CA THR A 67 8.60 -14.39 -15.12
C THR A 67 8.95 -15.40 -16.21
N GLY A 68 9.33 -16.63 -15.82
CA GLY A 68 9.63 -17.72 -16.76
C GLY A 68 10.96 -17.61 -17.52
N THR A 69 11.71 -16.52 -17.36
CA THR A 69 13.05 -16.34 -17.94
C THR A 69 14.13 -16.99 -17.05
N PRO A 70 15.38 -17.15 -17.53
CA PRO A 70 16.51 -17.60 -16.71
C PRO A 70 16.88 -16.71 -15.51
N ALA A 71 16.27 -15.52 -15.34
CA ALA A 71 16.51 -14.69 -14.16
C ALA A 71 16.27 -15.47 -12.86
N PRO A 72 17.11 -15.31 -11.83
CA PRO A 72 16.97 -16.09 -10.62
C PRO A 72 15.64 -15.78 -9.93
N THR A 73 14.93 -16.82 -9.50
CA THR A 73 13.67 -16.75 -8.75
C THR A 73 12.45 -16.19 -9.51
N SER A 74 12.48 -16.23 -10.84
CA SER A 74 11.42 -15.74 -11.75
C SER A 74 10.16 -16.62 -11.85
N GLY A 75 9.84 -17.38 -10.80
CA GLY A 75 8.76 -18.38 -10.78
C GLY A 75 7.44 -17.92 -10.16
N ARG A 76 7.21 -16.62 -10.03
CA ARG A 76 6.06 -16.07 -9.29
C ARG A 76 4.93 -15.60 -10.22
N TYR A 77 3.82 -15.19 -9.62
CA TYR A 77 2.72 -14.40 -10.21
C TYR A 77 2.05 -13.57 -9.12
N SER A 78 1.28 -12.55 -9.50
CA SER A 78 0.50 -11.72 -8.58
C SER A 78 -0.99 -11.83 -8.89
N VAL A 79 -1.81 -11.77 -7.85
CA VAL A 79 -3.27 -11.70 -7.91
C VAL A 79 -3.72 -10.41 -7.27
N SER A 80 -4.31 -9.50 -8.04
CA SER A 80 -4.76 -8.17 -7.58
C SER A 80 -6.28 -8.06 -7.57
N THR A 81 -6.84 -7.40 -6.55
CA THR A 81 -8.29 -7.16 -6.38
C THR A 81 -8.52 -6.08 -5.31
N LYS A 82 -9.74 -5.53 -5.20
CA LYS A 82 -10.20 -4.95 -3.93
C LYS A 82 -10.42 -6.08 -2.92
N SER A 83 -9.87 -5.95 -1.71
CA SER A 83 -9.93 -7.00 -0.69
C SER A 83 -11.28 -7.03 0.04
N PRO A 84 -11.94 -8.21 0.20
CA PRO A 84 -13.10 -8.35 1.07
C PRO A 84 -12.76 -8.30 2.57
N LEU A 85 -11.51 -8.60 2.94
CA LEU A 85 -11.06 -8.51 4.33
C LEU A 85 -10.85 -7.06 4.74
N THR A 86 -10.05 -6.31 3.99
CA THR A 86 -9.59 -4.98 4.38
C THR A 86 -10.39 -3.85 3.75
N GLY A 87 -10.95 -4.05 2.55
CA GLY A 87 -11.52 -2.97 1.73
C GLY A 87 -10.48 -2.14 0.97
N THR A 88 -9.18 -2.41 1.15
CA THR A 88 -8.08 -1.73 0.46
C THR A 88 -7.86 -2.32 -0.94
N ILE A 89 -7.03 -1.64 -1.74
CA ILE A 89 -6.30 -2.33 -2.81
C ILE A 89 -5.47 -3.47 -2.23
N PHE A 90 -5.39 -4.58 -2.95
CA PHE A 90 -4.67 -5.73 -2.47
C PHE A 90 -4.03 -6.47 -3.63
N ASP A 91 -2.82 -6.95 -3.42
CA ASP A 91 -2.23 -8.00 -4.23
C ASP A 91 -1.66 -9.11 -3.35
N ALA A 92 -1.72 -10.33 -3.86
CA ALA A 92 -1.19 -11.53 -3.25
C ALA A 92 -0.25 -12.23 -4.25
N ASN A 93 0.93 -12.63 -3.80
CA ASN A 93 1.95 -13.21 -4.68
C ASN A 93 2.10 -14.71 -4.46
N GLY A 94 1.93 -15.51 -5.51
CA GLY A 94 2.12 -16.96 -5.50
C GLY A 94 3.43 -17.36 -6.18
N GLY A 95 4.11 -18.37 -5.66
CA GLY A 95 5.33 -18.93 -6.23
C GLY A 95 5.10 -20.16 -7.12
N GLY A 96 6.18 -20.91 -7.34
CA GLY A 96 6.14 -22.19 -8.06
C GLY A 96 6.36 -22.05 -9.57
N TYR A 97 5.40 -22.52 -10.37
CA TYR A 97 5.48 -22.67 -11.82
C TYR A 97 4.21 -22.18 -12.55
N PHE A 98 3.12 -21.85 -11.84
CA PHE A 98 1.87 -21.40 -12.48
C PHE A 98 2.07 -20.17 -13.36
N GLY A 99 2.69 -19.10 -12.83
CA GLY A 99 2.97 -17.88 -13.59
C GLY A 99 3.87 -18.11 -14.81
N VAL A 100 4.79 -19.08 -14.72
CA VAL A 100 5.67 -19.47 -15.83
C VAL A 100 4.87 -20.09 -16.96
N GLU A 101 3.99 -21.04 -16.65
CA GLU A 101 3.17 -21.72 -17.65
C GLU A 101 2.09 -20.81 -18.24
N LEU A 102 1.54 -19.87 -17.45
CA LEU A 102 0.66 -18.81 -17.97
C LEU A 102 1.38 -17.98 -19.04
N LYS A 103 2.61 -17.54 -18.73
CA LYS A 103 3.40 -16.75 -19.67
C LYS A 103 3.79 -17.53 -20.91
N ARG A 104 4.19 -18.79 -20.75
CA ARG A 104 4.49 -19.69 -21.88
C ARG A 104 3.26 -20.08 -22.71
N ALA A 105 2.04 -19.91 -22.18
CA ALA A 105 0.82 -20.03 -22.99
C ALA A 105 0.65 -18.81 -23.91
N GLY A 106 1.35 -17.71 -23.62
CA GLY A 106 1.43 -16.51 -24.42
C GLY A 106 0.62 -15.33 -23.87
N PHE A 107 0.35 -15.32 -22.57
CA PHE A 107 -0.37 -14.24 -21.90
C PHE A 107 0.47 -13.65 -20.78
N ASP A 108 0.51 -12.33 -20.67
CA ASP A 108 1.13 -11.63 -19.55
C ASP A 108 0.18 -11.56 -18.33
N GLY A 109 -1.13 -11.73 -18.55
CA GLY A 109 -2.11 -11.78 -17.47
C GLY A 109 -3.53 -12.19 -17.89
N ILE A 110 -4.40 -12.29 -16.90
CA ILE A 110 -5.82 -12.61 -17.02
C ILE A 110 -6.63 -11.64 -16.14
N ILE A 111 -7.67 -11.03 -16.69
CA ILE A 111 -8.61 -10.16 -15.95
C ILE A 111 -9.97 -10.86 -15.91
N PHE A 112 -10.45 -11.17 -14.71
CA PHE A 112 -11.81 -11.69 -14.50
C PHE A 112 -12.75 -10.60 -13.99
N GLU A 113 -13.89 -10.48 -14.66
CA GLU A 113 -15.03 -9.65 -14.24
C GLU A 113 -16.33 -10.45 -14.28
N GLY A 114 -17.41 -9.86 -13.76
CA GLY A 114 -18.67 -10.57 -13.67
C GLY A 114 -18.66 -11.71 -12.65
N ALA A 115 -19.67 -12.56 -12.71
CA ALA A 115 -19.77 -13.78 -11.91
C ALA A 115 -20.58 -14.83 -12.67
N SER A 116 -20.11 -16.08 -12.67
CA SER A 116 -20.82 -17.17 -13.34
C SER A 116 -22.05 -17.62 -12.55
N GLU A 117 -23.08 -18.12 -13.25
CA GLU A 117 -24.27 -18.72 -12.62
C GLU A 117 -23.97 -20.08 -11.97
N THR A 118 -23.05 -20.85 -12.54
CA THR A 118 -22.59 -22.14 -12.02
C THR A 118 -21.07 -22.13 -11.78
N PRO A 119 -20.53 -23.02 -10.94
CA PRO A 119 -19.09 -23.20 -10.82
C PRO A 119 -18.43 -23.46 -12.17
N VAL A 120 -17.35 -22.75 -12.46
CA VAL A 120 -16.56 -22.90 -13.69
C VAL A 120 -15.06 -22.96 -13.42
N TYR A 121 -14.29 -23.50 -14.37
CA TYR A 121 -12.84 -23.35 -14.40
C TYR A 121 -12.38 -22.87 -15.78
N LEU A 122 -11.29 -22.11 -15.81
CA LEU A 122 -10.65 -21.67 -17.04
C LEU A 122 -9.52 -22.63 -17.39
N SER A 123 -9.46 -23.12 -18.63
CA SER A 123 -8.28 -23.80 -19.17
C SER A 123 -7.56 -22.87 -20.16
N ILE A 124 -6.23 -22.87 -20.13
CA ILE A 124 -5.38 -22.22 -21.12
C ILE A 124 -4.29 -23.21 -21.53
N LEU A 125 -4.49 -23.88 -22.66
CA LEU A 125 -3.60 -24.92 -23.16
C LEU A 125 -2.97 -24.45 -24.48
N ASP A 126 -1.66 -24.23 -24.46
CA ASP A 126 -0.86 -23.76 -25.59
C ASP A 126 -1.44 -22.52 -26.31
N GLY A 127 -2.04 -21.62 -25.52
CA GLY A 127 -2.60 -20.34 -25.97
C GLY A 127 -4.07 -20.37 -26.33
N LYS A 128 -4.74 -21.53 -26.29
CA LYS A 128 -6.19 -21.65 -26.43
C LYS A 128 -6.86 -21.57 -25.06
N ALA A 129 -7.74 -20.60 -24.86
CA ALA A 129 -8.47 -20.38 -23.61
C ALA A 129 -9.93 -20.84 -23.73
N GLU A 130 -10.42 -21.61 -22.75
CA GLU A 130 -11.80 -22.13 -22.72
C GLU A 130 -12.35 -22.15 -21.28
N LEU A 131 -13.61 -21.75 -21.11
CA LEU A 131 -14.34 -21.93 -19.86
C LEU A 131 -15.09 -23.25 -19.86
N HIS A 132 -15.00 -23.97 -18.74
CA HIS A 132 -15.65 -25.27 -18.54
C HIS A 132 -16.47 -25.28 -17.26
N ASP A 133 -17.48 -26.15 -17.19
CA ASP A 133 -18.20 -26.43 -15.94
C ASP A 133 -17.24 -27.04 -14.90
N ALA A 134 -17.37 -26.60 -13.65
CA ALA A 134 -16.64 -27.09 -12.49
C ALA A 134 -17.58 -27.57 -11.38
N SER A 135 -18.83 -27.87 -11.69
CA SER A 135 -19.83 -28.26 -10.69
C SER A 135 -19.43 -29.55 -9.97
N ASN A 136 -18.75 -30.46 -10.68
CA ASN A 136 -18.17 -31.69 -10.12
C ASN A 136 -16.86 -31.50 -9.34
N LEU A 137 -16.30 -30.29 -9.34
CA LEU A 137 -15.10 -29.92 -8.57
C LEU A 137 -15.46 -29.08 -7.33
N TRP A 138 -16.62 -28.43 -7.33
CA TRP A 138 -17.09 -27.63 -6.21
C TRP A 138 -17.27 -28.48 -4.94
N GLY A 139 -16.78 -28.01 -3.80
CA GLY A 139 -16.75 -28.74 -2.54
C GLY A 139 -15.48 -29.58 -2.32
N HIS A 140 -14.71 -29.88 -3.36
CA HIS A 140 -13.44 -30.59 -3.22
C HIS A 140 -12.33 -29.69 -2.68
N ASP A 141 -11.43 -30.28 -1.88
CA ASP A 141 -10.24 -29.59 -1.41
C ASP A 141 -9.25 -29.29 -2.56
N VAL A 142 -8.24 -28.49 -2.26
CA VAL A 142 -7.22 -28.05 -3.22
C VAL A 142 -6.43 -29.23 -3.80
N PHE A 143 -6.10 -30.23 -3.00
CA PHE A 143 -5.27 -31.35 -3.42
C PHE A 143 -6.01 -32.24 -4.42
N GLU A 144 -7.27 -32.51 -4.13
CA GLU A 144 -8.17 -33.28 -4.99
C GLU A 144 -8.51 -32.50 -6.25
N THR A 145 -8.85 -31.21 -6.13
CA THR A 145 -9.15 -30.32 -7.26
C THR A 145 -8.00 -30.31 -8.27
N GLU A 146 -6.76 -30.08 -7.82
CA GLU A 146 -5.60 -30.06 -8.72
C GLU A 146 -5.37 -31.43 -9.38
N THR A 147 -5.52 -32.52 -8.61
CA THR A 147 -5.29 -33.87 -9.11
C THR A 147 -6.32 -34.23 -10.20
N ARG A 148 -7.60 -33.96 -9.96
CA ARG A 148 -8.69 -34.19 -10.91
C ARG A 148 -8.54 -33.34 -12.16
N LEU A 149 -8.23 -32.04 -12.03
CA LEU A 149 -8.06 -31.16 -13.19
C LEU A 149 -6.92 -31.62 -14.10
N LYS A 150 -5.79 -32.07 -13.55
CA LYS A 150 -4.70 -32.65 -14.35
C LYS A 150 -5.11 -33.92 -15.11
N GLN A 151 -5.97 -34.74 -14.53
CA GLN A 151 -6.54 -35.92 -15.19
C GLN A 151 -7.53 -35.51 -16.29
N ILE A 152 -8.43 -34.57 -16.01
CA ILE A 152 -9.43 -34.05 -16.96
C ILE A 152 -8.76 -33.47 -18.21
N VAL A 153 -7.72 -32.66 -18.05
CA VAL A 153 -6.99 -32.08 -19.19
C VAL A 153 -5.98 -33.04 -19.82
N GLY A 154 -5.82 -34.25 -19.27
CA GLY A 154 -4.89 -35.26 -19.78
C GLY A 154 -3.42 -34.85 -19.76
N ASN A 155 -3.04 -33.87 -18.92
CA ASN A 155 -1.68 -33.32 -18.90
C ASN A 155 -1.11 -33.22 -17.47
N PRO A 156 -0.23 -34.14 -17.06
CA PRO A 156 0.35 -34.12 -15.71
C PRO A 156 1.28 -32.91 -15.47
N PHE A 157 1.76 -32.27 -16.55
CA PHE A 157 2.62 -31.10 -16.49
C PHE A 157 1.85 -29.78 -16.49
N ALA A 158 0.52 -29.79 -16.63
CA ALA A 158 -0.29 -28.59 -16.42
C ALA A 158 -0.10 -28.05 -15.00
N ARG A 159 -0.33 -26.75 -14.83
CA ARG A 159 -0.29 -26.07 -13.53
C ARG A 159 -1.69 -25.56 -13.22
N VAL A 160 -2.10 -25.74 -11.98
CA VAL A 160 -3.44 -25.38 -11.51
C VAL A 160 -3.28 -24.32 -10.43
N ALA A 161 -4.04 -23.24 -10.54
CA ALA A 161 -4.33 -22.33 -9.44
C ALA A 161 -5.81 -22.47 -9.10
N CYS A 162 -6.16 -22.76 -7.85
CA CYS A 162 -7.53 -23.08 -7.45
C CYS A 162 -7.84 -22.64 -6.02
N ILE A 163 -9.13 -22.60 -5.70
CA ILE A 163 -9.64 -22.39 -4.35
C ILE A 163 -10.09 -23.72 -3.73
N GLY A 164 -9.97 -23.83 -2.41
CA GLY A 164 -10.62 -24.88 -1.63
C GLY A 164 -11.97 -24.41 -1.06
N PRO A 165 -12.59 -25.22 -0.19
CA PRO A 165 -13.86 -24.90 0.46
C PRO A 165 -13.92 -23.51 1.12
N ALA A 166 -12.81 -22.99 1.66
CA ALA A 166 -12.81 -21.66 2.27
C ALA A 166 -13.09 -20.55 1.24
N GLY A 167 -12.55 -20.68 0.02
CA GLY A 167 -12.84 -19.73 -1.06
C GLY A 167 -14.29 -19.83 -1.53
N GLU A 168 -14.79 -21.06 -1.69
CA GLU A 168 -16.18 -21.34 -2.09
C GLU A 168 -17.19 -20.78 -1.08
N ASN A 169 -16.88 -20.90 0.21
CA ASN A 169 -17.67 -20.38 1.32
C ASN A 169 -17.38 -18.91 1.62
N LEU A 170 -16.65 -18.19 0.77
CA LEU A 170 -16.37 -16.76 0.91
C LEU A 170 -15.72 -16.38 2.25
N VAL A 171 -14.87 -17.23 2.80
CA VAL A 171 -14.08 -16.94 4.01
C VAL A 171 -13.14 -15.77 3.69
N LYS A 172 -13.22 -14.66 4.43
CA LYS A 172 -12.48 -13.41 4.11
C LYS A 172 -10.96 -13.55 4.18
N ILE A 173 -10.45 -14.62 4.75
CA ILE A 173 -9.03 -14.97 4.79
C ILE A 173 -8.65 -16.11 3.82
N ALA A 174 -9.53 -16.43 2.86
CA ALA A 174 -9.26 -17.44 1.84
C ALA A 174 -8.19 -16.98 0.84
N GLY A 175 -7.29 -17.88 0.48
CA GLY A 175 -6.25 -17.70 -0.53
C GLY A 175 -6.48 -18.54 -1.79
N ILE A 176 -5.62 -18.34 -2.78
CA ILE A 176 -5.59 -19.14 -4.01
C ILE A 176 -4.34 -20.01 -3.97
N MET A 177 -4.53 -21.32 -4.12
CA MET A 177 -3.48 -22.32 -3.99
C MET A 177 -3.04 -22.81 -5.38
N ASN A 178 -1.74 -23.02 -5.57
CA ASN A 178 -1.18 -23.66 -6.75
C ASN A 178 -0.11 -24.69 -6.39
N GLU A 179 0.01 -25.73 -7.21
CA GLU A 179 0.93 -26.86 -6.94
C GLU A 179 0.75 -27.41 -5.53
N LYS A 180 -0.52 -27.55 -5.14
CA LYS A 180 -1.01 -28.00 -3.83
C LYS A 180 -0.69 -27.10 -2.64
N HIS A 181 0.47 -26.42 -2.61
CA HIS A 181 1.00 -25.79 -1.39
C HIS A 181 1.53 -24.37 -1.57
N ARG A 182 1.68 -23.88 -2.81
CA ARG A 182 2.08 -22.48 -3.04
C ARG A 182 0.83 -21.63 -2.98
N THR A 183 0.95 -20.44 -2.41
CA THR A 183 -0.25 -19.66 -2.10
C THR A 183 -0.07 -18.20 -2.49
N ALA A 184 -1.00 -17.70 -3.30
CA ALA A 184 -1.34 -16.28 -3.30
C ALA A 184 -2.36 -16.07 -2.17
N ALA A 185 -1.83 -15.77 -0.98
CA ALA A 185 -2.61 -15.72 0.25
C ALA A 185 -2.88 -14.28 0.71
N ARG A 186 -3.62 -14.19 1.82
CA ARG A 186 -3.97 -12.96 2.55
C ARG A 186 -4.97 -12.08 1.79
N GLY A 187 -5.71 -11.29 2.56
CA GLY A 187 -6.64 -10.30 2.01
C GLY A 187 -7.90 -10.88 1.36
N GLY A 188 -8.09 -12.20 1.33
CA GLY A 188 -9.32 -12.81 0.84
C GLY A 188 -9.43 -12.90 -0.69
N VAL A 189 -8.30 -12.98 -1.41
CA VAL A 189 -8.31 -13.15 -2.87
C VAL A 189 -9.04 -14.44 -3.30
N GLY A 190 -8.99 -15.50 -2.48
CA GLY A 190 -9.73 -16.74 -2.70
C GLY A 190 -11.24 -16.58 -2.53
N ALA A 191 -11.70 -15.71 -1.63
CA ALA A 191 -13.12 -15.39 -1.48
C ALA A 191 -13.64 -14.59 -2.67
N VAL A 192 -12.84 -13.68 -3.24
CA VAL A 192 -13.21 -12.98 -4.49
C VAL A 192 -13.34 -14.00 -5.62
N MET A 193 -12.39 -14.92 -5.77
CA MET A 193 -12.46 -16.00 -6.75
C MET A 193 -13.71 -16.88 -6.57
N GLY A 194 -14.06 -17.24 -5.33
CA GLY A 194 -15.28 -17.98 -5.01
C GLY A 194 -16.58 -17.22 -5.26
N SER A 195 -16.62 -15.90 -4.99
CA SER A 195 -17.79 -15.05 -5.25
C SER A 195 -18.17 -14.98 -6.73
N LYS A 196 -17.18 -15.21 -7.60
CA LYS A 196 -17.34 -15.28 -9.05
C LYS A 196 -17.70 -16.69 -9.56
N LYS A 197 -17.79 -17.67 -8.65
CA LYS A 197 -17.92 -19.11 -8.92
C LYS A 197 -16.82 -19.66 -9.83
N LEU A 198 -15.62 -19.08 -9.76
CA LEU A 198 -14.44 -19.57 -10.47
C LEU A 198 -13.67 -20.53 -9.57
N LYS A 199 -13.71 -21.84 -9.85
CA LYS A 199 -13.05 -22.86 -9.03
C LYS A 199 -11.54 -22.91 -9.26
N ALA A 200 -11.11 -22.79 -10.51
CA ALA A 200 -9.71 -22.97 -10.88
C ALA A 200 -9.32 -22.31 -12.21
N ILE A 201 -8.02 -22.20 -12.41
CA ILE A 201 -7.36 -21.87 -13.66
C ILE A 201 -6.31 -22.96 -13.92
N VAL A 202 -6.40 -23.62 -15.07
CA VAL A 202 -5.45 -24.65 -15.51
C VAL A 202 -4.66 -24.12 -16.68
N VAL A 203 -3.33 -24.08 -16.56
CA VAL A 203 -2.46 -23.54 -17.60
C VAL A 203 -1.38 -24.55 -18.01
N LYS A 204 -1.11 -24.60 -19.31
CA LYS A 204 0.07 -25.23 -19.88
C LYS A 204 0.51 -24.42 -21.09
N GLY A 205 1.81 -24.12 -21.16
CA GLY A 205 2.38 -23.38 -22.27
C GLY A 205 3.73 -23.90 -22.70
N SER A 206 4.08 -23.68 -23.96
CA SER A 206 5.33 -24.14 -24.58
C SER A 206 6.13 -23.03 -25.28
N LYS A 207 5.59 -21.81 -25.36
CA LYS A 207 6.23 -20.69 -26.05
C LYS A 207 7.49 -20.23 -25.33
N GLU A 208 8.46 -19.78 -26.11
CA GLU A 208 9.62 -19.06 -25.60
C GLU A 208 9.25 -17.62 -25.25
N ILE A 209 9.84 -17.11 -24.17
CA ILE A 209 9.66 -15.72 -23.75
C ILE A 209 10.74 -14.90 -24.46
N PRO A 210 10.36 -13.88 -25.26
CA PRO A 210 11.34 -13.08 -25.99
C PRO A 210 12.23 -12.31 -25.02
N ILE A 211 13.52 -12.16 -25.35
CA ILE A 211 14.48 -11.35 -24.56
C ILE A 211 15.15 -10.37 -25.50
N ALA A 212 15.12 -9.08 -25.16
CA ALA A 212 15.59 -8.00 -26.04
C ALA A 212 17.11 -8.10 -26.33
N ASN A 213 17.94 -8.35 -25.31
CA ASN A 213 19.36 -8.58 -25.49
C ASN A 213 19.80 -9.83 -24.70
N HIS A 214 19.78 -10.98 -25.36
CA HIS A 214 20.06 -12.27 -24.73
C HIS A 214 21.46 -12.35 -24.11
N TYR A 215 22.49 -11.86 -24.81
CA TYR A 215 23.87 -11.91 -24.31
C TYR A 215 24.05 -11.07 -23.05
N ALA A 216 23.59 -9.82 -23.06
CA ALA A 216 23.68 -8.92 -21.92
C ALA A 216 22.83 -9.43 -20.74
N PHE A 217 21.62 -9.93 -21.03
CA PHE A 217 20.74 -10.50 -20.01
C PHE A 217 21.40 -11.69 -19.31
N MET A 218 21.93 -12.66 -20.05
CA MET A 218 22.58 -13.83 -19.45
C MET A 218 23.84 -13.46 -18.64
N LYS A 219 24.56 -12.40 -19.02
CA LYS A 219 25.69 -11.87 -18.23
C LYS A 219 25.21 -11.37 -16.87
N GLU A 220 24.12 -10.60 -16.82
CA GLU A 220 23.55 -10.11 -15.56
C GLU A 220 22.94 -11.25 -14.72
N VAL A 221 22.25 -12.20 -15.35
CA VAL A 221 21.73 -13.40 -14.68
C VAL A 221 22.83 -14.17 -13.95
N ARG A 222 23.98 -14.42 -14.60
CA ARG A 222 25.12 -15.13 -13.98
C ARG A 222 25.64 -14.37 -12.76
N LYS A 223 25.81 -13.05 -12.86
CA LYS A 223 26.24 -12.21 -11.73
C LYS A 223 25.27 -12.30 -10.56
N CYS A 224 23.96 -12.18 -10.82
CA CYS A 224 22.95 -12.29 -9.77
C CYS A 224 22.97 -13.67 -9.09
N ILE A 225 23.10 -14.74 -9.87
CA ILE A 225 23.19 -16.11 -9.33
C ILE A 225 24.43 -16.27 -8.44
N GLU A 226 25.57 -15.74 -8.85
CA GLU A 226 26.82 -15.78 -8.07
C GLU A 226 26.66 -15.09 -6.72
N VAL A 227 26.12 -13.87 -6.70
CA VAL A 227 25.86 -13.12 -5.46
C VAL A 227 24.86 -13.85 -4.55
N ILE A 228 23.76 -14.36 -5.11
CA ILE A 228 22.73 -15.08 -4.34
C ILE A 228 23.29 -16.36 -3.72
N LYS A 229 24.09 -17.13 -4.47
CA LYS A 229 24.70 -18.37 -3.99
C LYS A 229 25.86 -18.12 -3.02
N GLY A 230 26.59 -17.03 -3.19
CA GLY A 230 27.71 -16.66 -2.31
C GLY A 230 27.29 -16.07 -0.96
N HIS A 231 26.04 -15.59 -0.83
CA HIS A 231 25.57 -14.96 0.39
C HIS A 231 25.13 -16.00 1.46
N PRO A 232 25.53 -15.87 2.75
CA PRO A 232 25.30 -16.89 3.78
C PRO A 232 23.83 -17.27 4.01
N ILE A 233 22.91 -16.30 3.88
CA ILE A 233 21.48 -16.56 4.12
C ILE A 233 20.85 -17.26 2.91
N THR A 234 21.06 -16.73 1.71
CA THR A 234 20.35 -17.20 0.49
C THR A 234 21.05 -18.36 -0.19
N GLY A 235 22.37 -18.48 -0.05
CA GLY A 235 23.16 -19.57 -0.59
C GLY A 235 23.17 -20.81 0.28
N ASP A 236 22.84 -20.68 1.56
CA ASP A 236 23.03 -21.75 2.54
C ASP A 236 21.93 -21.81 3.61
N GLY A 237 21.82 -20.81 4.49
CA GLY A 237 20.90 -20.84 5.64
C GLY A 237 19.44 -21.19 5.29
N MET A 238 18.86 -20.50 4.30
CA MET A 238 17.50 -20.78 3.80
C MET A 238 17.41 -22.12 3.07
N GLY A 239 18.49 -22.56 2.43
CA GLY A 239 18.53 -23.88 1.78
C GLY A 239 18.44 -25.01 2.80
N ARG A 240 19.16 -24.88 3.92
CA ARG A 240 19.19 -25.85 5.04
C ARG A 240 17.89 -25.84 5.84
N TYR A 241 17.47 -24.68 6.33
CA TYR A 241 16.40 -24.58 7.34
C TYR A 241 15.09 -24.00 6.80
N GLY A 242 15.05 -23.60 5.52
CA GLY A 242 13.92 -22.85 4.98
C GLY A 242 13.82 -21.46 5.63
N THR A 243 12.62 -20.89 5.60
CA THR A 243 12.34 -19.60 6.27
C THR A 243 12.37 -19.73 7.79
N ALA A 244 12.15 -20.94 8.33
CA ALA A 244 12.12 -21.26 9.75
C ALA A 244 13.45 -20.99 10.49
N ILE A 245 14.54 -20.69 9.77
CA ILE A 245 15.78 -20.12 10.34
C ILE A 245 15.52 -18.89 11.21
N LEU A 246 14.43 -18.15 10.94
CA LEU A 246 14.07 -16.95 11.68
C LEU A 246 13.55 -17.22 13.09
N ILE A 247 13.09 -18.44 13.43
CA ILE A 247 12.53 -18.72 14.76
C ILE A 247 13.51 -18.34 15.87
N HIS A 248 14.72 -18.87 15.83
CA HIS A 248 15.75 -18.55 16.82
C HIS A 248 16.18 -17.09 16.79
N ILE A 249 16.35 -16.52 15.59
CA ILE A 249 16.82 -15.14 15.43
C ILE A 249 15.84 -14.16 16.07
N ILE A 250 14.55 -14.30 15.76
CA ILE A 250 13.49 -13.41 16.23
C ILE A 250 13.18 -13.64 17.70
N ASN A 251 13.20 -14.90 18.17
CA ASN A 251 13.04 -15.21 19.58
C ASN A 251 14.18 -14.63 20.43
N LYS A 252 15.42 -14.73 19.96
CA LYS A 252 16.59 -14.16 20.64
C LYS A 252 16.57 -12.64 20.66
N ALA A 253 16.04 -12.01 19.60
CA ALA A 253 15.79 -10.57 19.58
C ALA A 253 14.65 -10.14 20.53
N GLY A 254 13.88 -11.10 21.08
CA GLY A 254 12.76 -10.85 21.98
C GLY A 254 11.58 -10.19 21.31
N ILE A 255 11.37 -10.46 20.01
CA ILE A 255 10.26 -9.88 19.24
C ILE A 255 9.45 -10.96 18.52
N LEU A 256 9.47 -12.20 19.00
CA LEU A 256 8.62 -13.28 18.51
C LEU A 256 7.29 -13.23 19.27
N PRO A 257 6.16 -12.84 18.65
CA PRO A 257 4.92 -12.70 19.40
C PRO A 257 4.45 -14.04 19.98
N VAL A 258 4.20 -14.07 21.29
CA VAL A 258 3.75 -15.26 22.02
C VAL A 258 2.37 -15.03 22.63
N ARG A 259 1.50 -16.03 22.50
CA ARG A 259 0.16 -16.07 23.13
C ARG A 259 -0.61 -14.75 22.93
N ASN A 260 -0.83 -14.38 21.66
CA ASN A 260 -1.51 -13.14 21.28
C ASN A 260 -0.80 -11.86 21.78
N TYR A 261 0.49 -11.73 21.43
CA TYR A 261 1.37 -10.58 21.76
C TYR A 261 1.51 -10.29 23.28
N ARG A 262 1.37 -11.30 24.14
CA ARG A 262 1.61 -11.16 25.59
C ARG A 262 3.10 -11.09 25.94
N SER A 263 3.95 -11.72 25.13
CA SER A 263 5.40 -11.81 25.32
C SER A 263 6.12 -11.80 23.97
N GLY A 264 7.42 -11.46 23.97
CA GLY A 264 8.30 -11.49 22.81
C GLY A 264 9.23 -12.71 22.76
N VAL A 265 9.15 -13.61 23.77
CA VAL A 265 10.05 -14.75 23.93
C VAL A 265 9.24 -16.03 24.21
N PHE A 266 9.37 -17.01 23.32
CA PHE A 266 8.78 -18.33 23.50
C PHE A 266 9.80 -19.27 24.16
N GLU A 267 9.41 -19.86 25.27
CA GLU A 267 10.23 -20.77 26.07
C GLU A 267 10.64 -22.03 25.30
N ASP A 268 9.77 -22.49 24.40
CA ASP A 268 9.92 -23.73 23.64
C ASP A 268 10.36 -23.49 22.17
N ALA A 269 10.95 -22.32 21.87
CA ALA A 269 11.31 -21.94 20.50
C ALA A 269 12.18 -22.97 19.76
N GLU A 270 13.05 -23.70 20.46
CA GLU A 270 13.87 -24.77 19.87
C GLU A 270 13.01 -25.85 19.20
N LYS A 271 11.91 -26.28 19.84
CA LYS A 271 11.02 -27.36 19.35
C LYS A 271 10.27 -26.99 18.07
N VAL A 272 10.22 -25.70 17.75
CA VAL A 272 9.55 -25.19 16.55
C VAL A 272 10.53 -24.54 15.58
N SER A 273 11.83 -24.69 15.79
CA SER A 273 12.88 -24.10 14.96
C SER A 273 13.06 -24.80 13.61
N GLY A 274 13.71 -24.10 12.66
CA GLY A 274 14.09 -24.70 11.38
C GLY A 274 15.12 -25.83 11.54
N GLU A 275 15.99 -25.71 12.54
CA GLU A 275 16.97 -26.70 12.93
C GLU A 275 16.30 -27.97 13.47
N TYR A 276 15.32 -27.83 14.36
CA TYR A 276 14.54 -28.97 14.87
C TYR A 276 13.71 -29.63 13.77
N MET A 277 13.02 -28.84 12.93
CA MET A 277 12.31 -29.34 11.75
C MET A 277 13.23 -30.17 10.85
N SER A 278 14.46 -29.70 10.61
CA SER A 278 15.43 -30.39 9.75
C SER A 278 15.87 -31.75 10.27
N LYS A 279 15.86 -31.95 11.59
CA LYS A 279 16.25 -33.20 12.26
C LYS A 279 15.08 -34.17 12.45
N THR A 280 13.84 -33.71 12.29
CA THR A 280 12.64 -34.47 12.67
C THR A 280 11.75 -34.77 11.47
N ILE A 281 10.98 -33.78 11.01
CA ILE A 281 9.93 -33.97 10.01
C ILE A 281 10.36 -33.66 8.58
N LEU A 282 11.52 -33.02 8.37
CA LEU A 282 11.99 -32.66 7.04
C LEU A 282 12.42 -33.89 6.24
N LYS A 283 11.77 -34.11 5.09
CA LYS A 283 12.16 -35.15 4.12
C LYS A 283 13.13 -34.60 3.07
N SER A 284 12.82 -33.45 2.47
CA SER A 284 13.63 -32.84 1.41
C SER A 284 13.30 -31.36 1.20
N LYS A 285 14.02 -30.70 0.29
CA LYS A 285 13.81 -29.29 -0.07
C LYS A 285 13.37 -29.13 -1.52
N LYS A 286 12.62 -28.06 -1.79
CA LYS A 286 12.07 -27.74 -3.12
C LYS A 286 12.22 -26.26 -3.45
N GLY A 287 12.64 -25.97 -4.68
CA GLY A 287 12.69 -24.62 -5.25
C GLY A 287 11.49 -24.32 -6.15
N CYS A 288 11.09 -23.04 -6.19
CA CYS A 288 10.29 -22.51 -7.30
C CYS A 288 11.12 -22.53 -8.60
N PHE A 289 10.49 -22.20 -9.73
CA PHE A 289 11.19 -22.07 -11.00
C PHE A 289 12.40 -21.12 -10.92
N ALA A 290 13.51 -21.53 -11.56
CA ALA A 290 14.78 -20.81 -11.64
C ALA A 290 15.37 -20.35 -10.28
N CYS A 291 15.00 -20.98 -9.16
CA CYS A 291 15.38 -20.52 -7.82
C CYS A 291 16.61 -21.26 -7.27
N PRO A 292 17.78 -20.60 -7.09
CA PRO A 292 18.95 -21.22 -6.48
C PRO A 292 18.86 -21.33 -4.94
N ILE A 293 17.92 -20.64 -4.29
CA ILE A 293 17.78 -20.60 -2.83
C ILE A 293 17.13 -21.89 -2.29
N MET A 294 16.16 -22.44 -3.04
CA MET A 294 15.43 -23.68 -2.70
C MET A 294 14.83 -23.70 -1.28
N CYS A 295 14.16 -22.63 -0.84
CA CYS A 295 13.67 -22.51 0.55
C CYS A 295 12.48 -23.42 0.92
N GLY A 296 11.73 -23.96 -0.04
CA GLY A 296 10.54 -24.77 0.25
C GLY A 296 10.90 -26.08 0.95
N ARG A 297 10.05 -26.52 1.88
CA ARG A 297 10.25 -27.72 2.70
C ARG A 297 9.24 -28.79 2.31
N ILE A 298 9.68 -30.01 2.09
CA ILE A 298 8.80 -31.18 2.00
C ILE A 298 8.94 -31.92 3.32
N THR A 299 7.84 -32.01 4.07
CA THR A 299 7.79 -32.61 5.40
C THR A 299 6.93 -33.86 5.41
N ARG A 300 7.21 -34.71 6.39
CA ARG A 300 6.54 -35.99 6.64
C ARG A 300 6.00 -35.97 8.06
N VAL A 301 4.70 -36.14 8.19
CA VAL A 301 3.96 -35.87 9.43
C VAL A 301 2.90 -36.94 9.68
N LYS A 302 2.51 -37.13 10.94
CA LYS A 302 1.48 -38.08 11.34
C LYS A 302 0.13 -37.37 11.44
N TYR A 303 -0.83 -37.80 10.64
CA TYR A 303 -2.20 -37.31 10.62
C TYR A 303 -3.19 -38.46 10.78
N ASN A 304 -4.04 -38.42 11.81
CA ASN A 304 -5.02 -39.48 12.10
C ASN A 304 -4.41 -40.90 12.09
N GLY A 305 -3.22 -41.05 12.68
CA GLY A 305 -2.49 -42.31 12.74
C GLY A 305 -1.71 -42.68 11.46
N ASN A 306 -1.92 -41.99 10.35
CA ASN A 306 -1.24 -42.24 9.08
C ASN A 306 -0.09 -41.26 8.84
N GLU A 307 0.96 -41.73 8.17
CA GLU A 307 2.04 -40.85 7.72
C GLU A 307 1.67 -40.24 6.37
N ILE A 308 1.75 -38.90 6.28
CA ILE A 308 1.48 -38.14 5.06
C ILE A 308 2.67 -37.24 4.71
N GLU A 309 2.80 -36.91 3.43
CA GLU A 309 3.77 -35.92 2.94
C GLU A 309 3.06 -34.62 2.55
N THR A 310 3.64 -33.49 2.95
CA THR A 310 3.11 -32.15 2.67
C THR A 310 4.26 -31.17 2.42
N GLU A 311 3.99 -29.96 1.95
CA GLU A 311 4.99 -28.88 1.95
C GLU A 311 4.77 -27.87 3.09
N GLY A 312 5.86 -27.24 3.52
CA GLY A 312 5.91 -26.35 4.68
C GLY A 312 6.08 -27.10 6.00
N PRO A 313 5.83 -26.44 7.15
CA PRO A 313 5.39 -25.05 7.28
C PRO A 313 6.53 -24.03 7.06
N GLU A 314 6.17 -22.84 6.58
CA GLU A 314 7.07 -21.67 6.53
C GLU A 314 7.12 -20.98 7.90
N TYR A 315 8.11 -20.11 8.15
CA TYR A 315 8.30 -19.39 9.42
C TYR A 315 7.03 -18.74 9.99
N GLU A 316 6.32 -17.99 9.15
CA GLU A 316 5.09 -17.31 9.55
C GLU A 316 4.01 -18.31 9.99
N THR A 317 3.93 -19.46 9.33
CA THR A 317 2.96 -20.51 9.68
C THR A 317 3.35 -21.24 10.97
N ILE A 318 4.65 -21.49 11.16
CA ILE A 318 5.18 -22.05 12.41
C ILE A 318 4.85 -21.11 13.57
N TRP A 319 5.12 -19.81 13.42
CA TRP A 319 4.78 -18.83 14.44
C TRP A 319 3.27 -18.79 14.72
N ALA A 320 2.46 -18.65 13.67
CA ALA A 320 1.02 -18.39 13.79
C ALA A 320 0.28 -19.50 14.54
N PHE A 321 0.64 -20.76 14.29
CA PHE A 321 0.03 -21.93 14.95
C PHE A 321 0.84 -22.47 16.13
N GLY A 322 2.09 -22.02 16.31
CA GLY A 322 2.99 -22.43 17.39
C GLY A 322 3.07 -21.38 18.50
N PRO A 323 4.16 -20.60 18.60
CA PRO A 323 4.36 -19.56 19.61
C PRO A 323 3.14 -18.65 19.85
N ASN A 324 2.49 -18.18 18.79
CA ASN A 324 1.33 -17.30 18.92
C ASN A 324 0.12 -17.98 19.59
N CYS A 325 -0.02 -19.30 19.43
CA CYS A 325 -1.03 -20.13 20.07
C CYS A 325 -0.50 -20.86 21.33
N GLY A 326 0.75 -20.62 21.74
CA GLY A 326 1.40 -21.30 22.87
C GLY A 326 1.65 -22.80 22.63
N ILE A 327 1.80 -23.23 21.38
CA ILE A 327 1.96 -24.64 20.97
C ILE A 327 3.42 -24.89 20.54
N SER A 328 4.01 -25.99 21.01
CA SER A 328 5.36 -26.44 20.62
C SER A 328 5.40 -27.79 19.91
N ASP A 329 4.23 -28.42 19.67
CA ASP A 329 4.11 -29.63 18.86
C ASP A 329 4.23 -29.30 17.36
N LEU A 330 5.42 -29.51 16.81
CA LEU A 330 5.69 -29.26 15.40
C LEU A 330 4.87 -30.15 14.45
N ASN A 331 4.50 -31.37 14.86
CA ASN A 331 3.63 -32.22 14.05
C ASN A 331 2.23 -31.60 13.97
N ALA A 332 1.65 -31.19 15.09
CA ALA A 332 0.35 -30.52 15.10
C ALA A 332 0.34 -29.22 14.28
N ILE A 333 1.40 -28.42 14.36
CA ILE A 333 1.59 -27.20 13.55
C ILE A 333 1.63 -27.53 12.05
N ALA A 334 2.36 -28.58 11.67
CA ALA A 334 2.46 -28.99 10.26
C ALA A 334 1.14 -29.57 9.74
N ILE A 335 0.34 -30.24 10.57
CA ILE A 335 -1.03 -30.65 10.25
C ILE A 335 -1.94 -29.43 10.05
N ALA A 336 -1.87 -28.43 10.91
CA ALA A 336 -2.63 -27.18 10.74
C ALA A 336 -2.30 -26.49 9.41
N ASN A 337 -1.01 -26.44 9.04
CA ASN A 337 -0.56 -25.98 7.73
C ASN A 337 -1.15 -26.82 6.58
N HIS A 338 -1.12 -28.14 6.69
CA HIS A 338 -1.69 -29.05 5.70
C HIS A 338 -3.19 -28.80 5.49
N MET A 339 -3.95 -28.65 6.58
CA MET A 339 -5.38 -28.33 6.54
C MET A 339 -5.64 -26.97 5.88
N CYS A 340 -4.85 -25.93 6.20
CA CYS A 340 -5.00 -24.62 5.56
C CYS A 340 -4.72 -24.68 4.05
N ASN A 341 -3.71 -25.46 3.63
CA ASN A 341 -3.44 -25.69 2.21
C ASN A 341 -4.58 -26.43 1.51
N ALA A 342 -5.12 -27.48 2.14
CA ALA A 342 -6.27 -28.23 1.62
C ALA A 342 -7.51 -27.34 1.47
N TYR A 343 -7.81 -26.54 2.49
CA TYR A 343 -9.02 -25.73 2.53
C TYR A 343 -8.91 -24.38 1.81
N GLY A 344 -7.69 -23.92 1.51
CA GLY A 344 -7.46 -22.64 0.84
C GLY A 344 -7.43 -21.44 1.80
N ILE A 345 -6.75 -21.53 2.94
CA ILE A 345 -6.76 -20.51 4.01
C ILE A 345 -5.38 -19.86 4.21
N ASP A 346 -5.35 -18.54 4.46
CA ASP A 346 -4.16 -17.82 4.95
C ASP A 346 -3.80 -18.24 6.38
N THR A 347 -2.63 -18.86 6.54
CA THR A 347 -2.15 -19.36 7.83
C THR A 347 -1.86 -18.28 8.86
N ILE A 348 -1.42 -17.09 8.41
CA ILE A 348 -1.12 -15.96 9.31
C ILE A 348 -2.41 -15.48 9.97
N SER A 349 -3.38 -15.14 9.14
CA SER A 349 -4.68 -14.67 9.61
C SER A 349 -5.41 -15.73 10.43
N MET A 350 -5.38 -17.00 10.01
CA MET A 350 -6.01 -18.07 10.77
C MET A 350 -5.37 -18.26 12.15
N GLY A 351 -4.03 -18.25 12.26
CA GLY A 351 -3.37 -18.39 13.56
C GLY A 351 -3.62 -17.21 14.49
N GLN A 352 -3.72 -15.99 13.96
CA GLN A 352 -4.11 -14.80 14.73
C GLN A 352 -5.56 -14.87 15.22
N ILE A 353 -6.49 -15.37 14.40
CA ILE A 353 -7.88 -15.61 14.79
C ILE A 353 -7.97 -16.68 15.88
N ILE A 354 -7.18 -17.75 15.79
CA ILE A 354 -7.15 -18.80 16.82
C ILE A 354 -6.58 -18.27 18.13
N SER A 355 -5.48 -17.51 18.10
CA SER A 355 -4.94 -16.89 19.31
C SER A 355 -5.89 -15.86 19.93
N PHE A 356 -6.69 -15.17 19.12
CA PHE A 356 -7.78 -14.31 19.58
C PHE A 356 -8.86 -15.11 20.32
N VAL A 357 -9.32 -16.23 19.73
CA VAL A 357 -10.29 -17.14 20.39
C VAL A 357 -9.71 -17.66 21.71
N MET A 358 -8.44 -18.08 21.72
CA MET A 358 -7.78 -18.56 22.93
C MET A 358 -7.71 -17.51 24.03
N ALA A 359 -7.34 -16.28 23.68
CA ALA A 359 -7.32 -15.16 24.62
C ALA A 359 -8.71 -14.84 25.18
N CYS A 360 -9.74 -14.81 24.31
CA CYS A 360 -11.12 -14.56 24.70
C CYS A 360 -11.68 -15.67 25.60
N TYR A 361 -11.35 -16.93 25.32
CA TYR A 361 -11.77 -18.08 26.12
C TYR A 361 -11.14 -18.02 27.52
N GLU A 362 -9.82 -17.77 27.62
CA GLU A 362 -9.15 -17.61 28.92
C GLU A 362 -9.66 -16.41 29.72
N SER A 363 -10.06 -15.32 29.06
CA SER A 363 -10.66 -14.16 29.74
C SER A 363 -12.15 -14.35 30.05
N GLY A 364 -12.75 -15.47 29.67
CA GLY A 364 -14.17 -15.76 29.87
C GLY A 364 -15.13 -14.95 29.00
N LYS A 365 -14.67 -14.37 27.87
CA LYS A 365 -15.53 -13.68 26.88
C LYS A 365 -16.21 -14.68 25.95
N ILE A 366 -15.54 -15.80 25.64
CA ILE A 366 -16.12 -16.94 24.93
C ILE A 366 -16.24 -18.08 25.93
N LYS A 367 -17.45 -18.63 26.12
CA LYS A 367 -17.71 -19.73 27.06
C LYS A 367 -18.42 -20.92 26.40
N ASP A 368 -19.19 -20.67 25.36
CA ASP A 368 -20.06 -21.66 24.73
C ASP A 368 -19.36 -22.43 23.60
N LEU A 369 -18.25 -23.09 23.95
CA LEU A 369 -17.57 -24.06 23.08
C LEU A 369 -17.73 -25.45 23.68
N ASP A 370 -17.92 -26.45 22.82
CA ASP A 370 -17.97 -27.87 23.20
C ASP A 370 -16.57 -28.48 23.38
N PHE A 371 -15.52 -27.64 23.39
CA PHE A 371 -14.13 -27.99 23.64
C PHE A 371 -13.39 -26.85 24.34
N GLU A 372 -12.28 -27.16 25.02
CA GLU A 372 -11.45 -26.14 25.63
C GLU A 372 -10.59 -25.42 24.58
N ALA A 373 -10.71 -24.10 24.49
CA ALA A 373 -9.87 -23.28 23.62
C ALA A 373 -8.83 -22.48 24.43
N LYS A 374 -7.99 -23.14 25.23
CA LYS A 374 -6.88 -22.50 25.97
C LYS A 374 -5.61 -22.45 25.12
N PHE A 375 -4.68 -21.55 25.43
CA PHE A 375 -3.36 -21.58 24.77
C PHE A 375 -2.68 -22.94 24.99
N GLY A 376 -2.01 -23.44 23.96
CA GLY A 376 -1.37 -24.77 23.97
C GLY A 376 -2.28 -25.93 23.54
N ASN A 377 -3.58 -25.71 23.31
CA ASN A 377 -4.49 -26.78 22.91
C ASN A 377 -4.44 -27.05 21.37
N THR A 378 -3.88 -28.20 20.99
CA THR A 378 -3.75 -28.64 19.59
C THR A 378 -5.05 -29.14 18.96
N GLU A 379 -5.99 -29.66 19.75
CA GLU A 379 -7.32 -30.06 19.27
C GLU A 379 -8.11 -28.81 18.85
N ALA A 380 -8.13 -27.79 19.70
CA ALA A 380 -8.79 -26.51 19.42
C ALA A 380 -8.22 -25.88 18.13
N LEU A 381 -6.89 -25.93 17.94
CA LEU A 381 -6.22 -25.47 16.73
C LEU A 381 -6.81 -26.12 15.47
N HIS A 382 -6.87 -27.45 15.40
CA HIS A 382 -7.37 -28.15 14.20
C HIS A 382 -8.88 -27.98 13.99
N ARG A 383 -9.66 -28.02 15.08
CA ARG A 383 -11.12 -27.84 15.01
C ARG A 383 -11.51 -26.46 14.50
N LEU A 384 -10.89 -25.40 15.02
CA LEU A 384 -11.20 -24.02 14.61
C LEU A 384 -10.85 -23.76 13.13
N ILE A 385 -9.78 -24.36 12.60
CA ILE A 385 -9.44 -24.28 11.17
C ILE A 385 -10.57 -24.87 10.32
N LYS A 386 -11.01 -26.08 10.64
CA LYS A 386 -12.09 -26.76 9.91
C LYS A 386 -13.40 -25.97 10.02
N MET A 387 -13.81 -25.61 11.23
CA MET A 387 -15.04 -24.86 11.46
C MET A 387 -15.05 -23.53 10.67
N THR A 388 -13.92 -22.83 10.60
CA THR A 388 -13.79 -21.58 9.84
C THR A 388 -13.89 -21.82 8.33
N ALA A 389 -13.21 -22.85 7.80
CA ALA A 389 -13.25 -23.20 6.38
C ALA A 389 -14.67 -23.48 5.86
N PHE A 390 -15.47 -24.15 6.69
CA PHE A 390 -16.84 -24.57 6.36
C PHE A 390 -17.92 -23.65 6.95
N ARG A 391 -17.53 -22.55 7.62
CA ARG A 391 -18.44 -21.63 8.32
C ARG A 391 -19.40 -22.34 9.28
N GLU A 392 -18.90 -23.30 10.04
CA GLU A 392 -19.67 -24.09 11.01
C GLU A 392 -19.59 -23.48 12.42
N GLY A 393 -20.73 -23.28 13.08
CA GLY A 393 -20.79 -22.74 14.45
C GLY A 393 -20.06 -21.40 14.58
N ILE A 394 -19.16 -21.29 15.57
CA ILE A 394 -18.32 -20.09 15.74
C ILE A 394 -17.49 -19.77 14.49
N GLY A 395 -17.14 -20.78 13.70
CA GLY A 395 -16.38 -20.65 12.46
C GLY A 395 -17.02 -19.71 11.44
N ASN A 396 -18.36 -19.57 11.44
CA ASN A 396 -19.02 -18.57 10.59
C ASN A 396 -18.61 -17.13 10.94
N ILE A 397 -18.45 -16.83 12.23
CA ILE A 397 -18.03 -15.51 12.71
C ILE A 397 -16.54 -15.31 12.44
N LEU A 398 -15.73 -16.33 12.73
CA LEU A 398 -14.28 -16.30 12.51
C LEU A 398 -13.91 -16.13 11.03
N ALA A 399 -14.75 -16.64 10.12
CA ALA A 399 -14.57 -16.49 8.68
C ALA A 399 -14.61 -15.03 8.19
N GLU A 400 -15.07 -14.08 9.02
CA GLU A 400 -15.11 -12.66 8.70
C GLU A 400 -13.79 -11.90 8.96
N GLY A 401 -12.79 -12.59 9.52
CA GLY A 401 -11.51 -12.03 9.95
C GLY A 401 -11.56 -11.45 11.38
N VAL A 402 -10.40 -11.26 12.02
CA VAL A 402 -10.32 -10.94 13.45
C VAL A 402 -11.00 -9.62 13.81
N LYS A 403 -10.91 -8.61 12.93
CA LYS A 403 -11.53 -7.28 13.16
C LYS A 403 -13.04 -7.39 13.36
N ARG A 404 -13.72 -8.08 12.44
CA ARG A 404 -15.18 -8.22 12.47
C ARG A 404 -15.60 -9.24 13.53
N ALA A 405 -14.83 -10.32 13.68
CA ALA A 405 -15.08 -11.31 14.72
C ALA A 405 -15.03 -10.69 16.12
N SER A 406 -14.06 -9.80 16.40
CA SER A 406 -13.97 -9.12 17.70
C SER A 406 -15.08 -8.09 17.93
N GLU A 407 -15.58 -7.44 16.87
CA GLU A 407 -16.74 -6.54 16.99
C GLU A 407 -18.02 -7.32 17.36
N ILE A 408 -18.13 -8.60 16.98
CA ILE A 408 -19.28 -9.47 17.24
C ILE A 408 -19.16 -10.21 18.59
N LEU A 409 -17.98 -10.77 18.88
CA LEU A 409 -17.72 -11.60 20.06
C LEU A 409 -17.20 -10.77 21.26
N GLY A 410 -16.91 -9.49 21.04
CA GLY A 410 -16.09 -8.67 21.93
C GLY A 410 -14.61 -9.07 21.89
N GLY A 411 -13.79 -8.41 22.70
CA GLY A 411 -12.37 -8.77 22.84
C GLY A 411 -11.47 -8.03 21.85
N GLU A 412 -11.83 -6.81 21.44
CA GLU A 412 -11.07 -5.97 20.53
C GLU A 412 -9.63 -5.70 21.03
N GLU A 413 -9.38 -5.79 22.35
CA GLU A 413 -8.04 -5.76 22.94
C GLU A 413 -7.15 -6.96 22.55
N PHE A 414 -7.76 -8.03 22.03
CA PHE A 414 -7.12 -9.26 21.58
C PHE A 414 -7.08 -9.38 20.05
N ALA A 415 -7.60 -8.39 19.31
CA ALA A 415 -7.68 -8.41 17.85
C ALA A 415 -6.49 -7.67 17.20
N PHE A 416 -5.42 -8.39 16.87
CA PHE A 416 -4.20 -7.79 16.32
C PHE A 416 -4.26 -7.67 14.80
N HIS A 417 -4.71 -6.51 14.33
CA HIS A 417 -4.78 -6.20 12.91
C HIS A 417 -4.41 -4.75 12.60
N VAL A 418 -4.11 -4.46 11.33
CA VAL A 418 -4.06 -3.10 10.78
C VAL A 418 -4.87 -3.07 9.49
N LYS A 419 -5.82 -2.12 9.39
CA LYS A 419 -6.83 -2.06 8.29
C LYS A 419 -7.62 -3.38 8.12
N GLY A 420 -7.83 -4.12 9.20
CA GLY A 420 -8.51 -5.41 9.20
C GLY A 420 -7.65 -6.62 8.82
N LEU A 421 -6.41 -6.42 8.35
CA LEU A 421 -5.49 -7.52 8.08
C LEU A 421 -4.70 -7.89 9.34
N GLU A 422 -4.74 -9.16 9.71
CA GLU A 422 -4.04 -9.71 10.88
C GLU A 422 -2.53 -9.47 10.82
N LEU A 423 -1.90 -9.19 11.96
CA LEU A 423 -0.46 -8.93 12.02
C LEU A 423 0.37 -10.22 11.87
N PRO A 424 1.59 -10.13 11.29
CA PRO A 424 2.51 -11.27 11.15
C PRO A 424 3.51 -11.40 12.32
N ALA A 425 4.46 -12.33 12.19
CA ALA A 425 5.31 -12.89 13.25
C ALA A 425 6.38 -11.99 13.89
N TYR A 426 6.22 -10.68 13.89
CA TYR A 426 7.18 -9.75 14.49
C TYR A 426 6.47 -8.75 15.39
N ASP A 427 6.88 -8.70 16.66
CA ASP A 427 6.38 -7.70 17.61
C ASP A 427 7.00 -6.34 17.30
N PRO A 428 6.21 -5.35 16.85
CA PRO A 428 6.75 -4.07 16.43
C PRO A 428 7.27 -3.21 17.58
N ARG A 429 6.99 -3.57 18.85
CA ARG A 429 7.49 -2.79 20.00
C ARG A 429 9.02 -2.80 20.06
N GLY A 430 9.64 -3.91 19.72
CA GLY A 430 11.11 -4.03 19.60
C GLY A 430 11.65 -3.84 18.18
N ALA A 431 10.90 -3.20 17.27
CA ALA A 431 11.34 -2.90 15.90
C ALA A 431 10.51 -1.75 15.32
N LYS A 432 10.89 -0.48 15.59
CA LYS A 432 10.09 0.71 15.23
C LYS A 432 9.89 0.86 13.71
N GLY A 433 10.85 0.44 12.90
CA GLY A 433 10.70 0.41 11.45
C GLY A 433 9.59 -0.56 11.01
N MET A 434 9.54 -1.74 11.62
CA MET A 434 8.47 -2.70 11.37
C MET A 434 7.10 -2.17 11.83
N ALA A 435 7.05 -1.44 12.94
CA ALA A 435 5.85 -0.72 13.38
C ALA A 435 5.29 0.20 12.28
N LEU A 436 6.15 1.04 11.71
CA LEU A 436 5.80 1.94 10.62
C LEU A 436 5.38 1.18 9.35
N SER A 437 6.08 0.08 9.02
CA SER A 437 5.74 -0.77 7.87
C SER A 437 4.34 -1.37 7.98
N TYR A 438 3.95 -1.85 9.16
CA TYR A 438 2.58 -2.34 9.39
C TYR A 438 1.54 -1.25 9.26
N ALA A 439 1.77 -0.10 9.91
CA ALA A 439 0.83 1.02 9.91
C ALA A 439 0.56 1.52 8.47
N THR A 440 1.62 1.69 7.66
CA THR A 440 1.56 2.38 6.37
C THR A 440 1.44 1.46 5.15
N SER A 441 1.38 0.15 5.35
CA SER A 441 1.18 -0.82 4.27
C SER A 441 -0.15 -0.59 3.55
N ASN A 442 -0.08 -0.43 2.22
CA ASN A 442 -1.25 -0.23 1.36
C ASN A 442 -2.26 -1.40 1.38
N ARG A 443 -1.91 -2.56 1.94
CA ARG A 443 -2.79 -3.72 2.03
C ARG A 443 -3.18 -4.09 3.46
N GLY A 444 -2.88 -3.25 4.45
CA GLY A 444 -2.99 -3.59 5.87
C GLY A 444 -1.76 -4.28 6.43
N GLY A 445 -1.83 -4.71 7.69
CA GLY A 445 -0.70 -5.18 8.51
C GLY A 445 0.14 -6.29 7.86
N CYS A 446 1.25 -5.93 7.23
CA CYS A 446 2.06 -6.89 6.47
C CYS A 446 3.54 -6.53 6.41
N HIS A 447 4.40 -7.49 6.78
CA HIS A 447 5.86 -7.35 6.78
C HIS A 447 6.49 -7.34 5.38
N LEU A 448 5.75 -7.71 4.33
CA LEU A 448 6.26 -7.80 2.95
C LEU A 448 5.99 -6.55 2.12
N ARG A 449 5.49 -5.45 2.69
CA ARG A 449 5.54 -4.15 2.00
C ARG A 449 6.88 -3.47 2.23
N ALA A 450 7.37 -3.43 3.46
CA ALA A 450 8.77 -3.22 3.77
C ALA A 450 9.21 -4.18 4.87
N PHE A 451 10.22 -5.00 4.57
CA PHE A 451 10.73 -5.99 5.52
C PHE A 451 11.79 -5.39 6.44
N MET A 452 11.38 -4.48 7.32
CA MET A 452 12.28 -3.72 8.21
C MET A 452 13.04 -4.58 9.23
N ILE A 453 12.66 -5.85 9.42
CA ILE A 453 13.48 -6.83 10.17
C ILE A 453 14.85 -7.06 9.50
N ALA A 454 14.94 -6.95 8.18
CA ALA A 454 16.22 -7.05 7.49
C ALA A 454 17.25 -6.03 8.03
N PRO A 455 16.97 -4.71 8.04
CA PRO A 455 17.93 -3.75 8.60
C PRO A 455 17.97 -3.73 10.12
N GLU A 456 16.84 -3.93 10.81
CA GLU A 456 16.76 -3.77 12.27
C GLU A 456 17.34 -4.95 13.06
N ILE A 457 17.24 -6.17 12.50
CA ILE A 457 17.64 -7.41 13.18
C ILE A 457 18.74 -8.14 12.40
N LEU A 458 18.60 -8.26 11.07
CA LEU A 458 19.57 -8.98 10.24
C LEU A 458 20.74 -8.12 9.77
N SER A 459 20.70 -6.81 10.05
CA SER A 459 21.70 -5.82 9.62
C SER A 459 21.87 -5.69 8.09
N ILE A 460 20.80 -5.91 7.33
CA ILE A 460 20.78 -5.88 5.86
C ILE A 460 19.85 -4.76 5.36
N PRO A 461 20.33 -3.78 4.55
CA PRO A 461 21.70 -3.61 4.03
C PRO A 461 22.67 -3.02 5.06
N ARG A 462 22.16 -2.48 6.17
CA ARG A 462 22.94 -1.97 7.29
C ARG A 462 22.13 -2.13 8.57
N TYR A 463 22.83 -2.21 9.69
CA TYR A 463 22.19 -2.20 11.00
C TYR A 463 21.49 -0.86 11.25
N LEU A 464 20.22 -0.92 11.67
CA LEU A 464 19.52 0.19 12.29
C LEU A 464 19.10 -0.23 13.69
N ASN A 465 19.38 0.60 14.69
CA ASN A 465 18.96 0.33 16.06
C ASN A 465 17.42 0.16 16.10
N PRO A 466 16.89 -1.02 16.46
CA PRO A 466 15.46 -1.29 16.44
C PRO A 466 14.62 -0.39 17.36
N ASN A 467 15.22 0.18 18.40
CA ASN A 467 14.52 0.98 19.42
C ASN A 467 14.55 2.49 19.12
N SER A 468 15.38 2.94 18.17
CA SER A 468 15.41 4.34 17.75
C SER A 468 14.33 4.65 16.72
N TYR A 469 13.90 5.92 16.66
CA TYR A 469 13.02 6.47 15.63
C TYR A 469 13.78 6.96 14.39
N ASP A 470 15.10 7.12 14.49
CA ASP A 470 15.92 7.74 13.46
C ASP A 470 15.98 6.89 12.18
N ASN A 471 15.87 7.56 11.04
CA ASN A 471 16.02 6.98 9.69
C ASN A 471 15.03 5.84 9.36
N LYS A 472 13.99 5.63 10.17
CA LYS A 472 12.99 4.58 9.95
C LYS A 472 12.09 4.92 8.76
N ALA A 473 11.64 6.16 8.67
CA ALA A 473 10.77 6.63 7.60
C ALA A 473 11.41 6.49 6.22
N VAL A 474 12.61 7.03 6.06
CA VAL A 474 13.36 7.01 4.79
C VAL A 474 13.58 5.57 4.30
N LEU A 475 14.09 4.68 5.17
CA LEU A 475 14.37 3.30 4.74
C LEU A 475 13.08 2.51 4.48
N THR A 476 12.02 2.75 5.25
CA THR A 476 10.71 2.12 5.01
C THR A 476 10.16 2.51 3.64
N LYS A 477 10.22 3.80 3.27
CA LYS A 477 9.85 4.29 1.93
C LYS A 477 10.67 3.57 0.85
N ILE A 478 12.00 3.57 0.97
CA ILE A 478 12.90 2.95 -0.01
C ILE A 478 12.57 1.46 -0.19
N MET A 479 12.40 0.71 0.90
CA MET A 479 12.06 -0.71 0.82
C MET A 479 10.70 -0.95 0.18
N GLN A 480 9.69 -0.12 0.49
CA GLN A 480 8.36 -0.19 -0.12
C GLN A 480 8.40 0.06 -1.62
N ASP A 481 9.19 1.04 -2.07
CA ASP A 481 9.34 1.38 -3.49
C ASP A 481 10.04 0.24 -4.24
N VAL A 482 11.15 -0.27 -3.70
CA VAL A 482 11.86 -1.42 -4.27
C VAL A 482 10.96 -2.65 -4.34
N PHE A 483 10.22 -2.93 -3.26
CA PHE A 483 9.36 -4.12 -3.20
C PHE A 483 8.16 -4.00 -4.15
N ALA A 484 7.66 -2.78 -4.40
CA ALA A 484 6.63 -2.55 -5.43
C ALA A 484 7.15 -2.91 -6.83
N VAL A 485 8.40 -2.55 -7.16
CA VAL A 485 9.02 -2.96 -8.42
C VAL A 485 9.25 -4.46 -8.47
N LEU A 486 9.77 -5.09 -7.41
CA LEU A 486 10.00 -6.55 -7.40
C LEU A 486 8.72 -7.37 -7.54
N ASP A 487 7.63 -6.92 -6.89
CA ASP A 487 6.30 -7.53 -7.04
C ASP A 487 5.73 -7.32 -8.45
N SER A 488 6.22 -6.34 -9.21
CA SER A 488 5.80 -6.05 -10.59
C SER A 488 6.67 -6.76 -11.64
N LEU A 489 7.96 -6.91 -11.35
CA LEU A 489 8.88 -7.81 -12.05
C LEU A 489 8.52 -9.28 -11.85
N ILE A 490 7.83 -9.57 -10.74
CA ILE A 490 7.42 -10.90 -10.30
C ILE A 490 8.65 -11.77 -9.93
N LEU A 491 9.54 -11.17 -9.12
CA LEU A 491 10.69 -11.86 -8.51
C LEU A 491 10.44 -12.17 -7.03
N CYS A 492 11.18 -13.14 -6.51
CA CYS A 492 11.11 -13.46 -5.08
C CYS A 492 11.85 -12.44 -4.24
N LYS A 493 11.18 -11.83 -3.25
CA LYS A 493 11.79 -10.87 -2.32
C LYS A 493 13.00 -11.40 -1.56
N TYR A 494 13.18 -12.72 -1.41
CA TYR A 494 14.39 -13.25 -0.78
C TYR A 494 15.67 -12.95 -1.54
N THR A 495 15.61 -12.59 -2.83
CA THR A 495 16.80 -12.08 -3.53
C THR A 495 17.31 -10.78 -2.93
N THR A 496 16.48 -9.97 -2.25
CA THR A 496 16.94 -8.71 -1.63
C THR A 496 17.87 -8.96 -0.45
N LEU A 497 17.77 -10.11 0.22
CA LEU A 497 18.72 -10.45 1.28
C LEU A 497 20.17 -10.54 0.78
N ALA A 498 20.38 -10.77 -0.52
CA ALA A 498 21.70 -10.83 -1.14
C ALA A 498 21.97 -9.64 -2.08
N LEU A 499 21.03 -9.30 -2.95
CA LEU A 499 21.17 -8.25 -3.97
C LEU A 499 20.92 -6.84 -3.42
N PHE A 500 20.26 -6.72 -2.25
CA PHE A 500 20.06 -5.48 -1.49
C PHE A 500 20.88 -5.53 -0.19
N SER A 501 22.12 -6.04 -0.25
CA SER A 501 22.96 -6.25 0.95
C SER A 501 23.89 -5.10 1.29
N THR A 502 24.03 -4.11 0.41
CA THR A 502 24.83 -2.89 0.66
C THR A 502 24.13 -1.67 0.08
N LEU A 503 24.44 -0.49 0.62
CA LEU A 503 23.95 0.80 0.09
C LEU A 503 24.41 1.07 -1.36
N LYS A 504 25.39 0.31 -1.87
CA LYS A 504 25.97 0.53 -3.20
C LYS A 504 25.15 -0.12 -4.32
N PHE A 505 24.48 -1.24 -4.06
CA PHE A 505 23.87 -2.10 -5.09
C PHE A 505 22.33 -2.13 -5.07
N GLU A 506 21.70 -1.23 -4.31
CA GLU A 506 20.29 -1.25 -3.91
C GLU A 506 19.29 -1.68 -5.03
N PRO A 507 19.11 -1.00 -6.17
CA PRO A 507 18.23 -1.52 -7.24
C PRO A 507 18.95 -1.97 -8.54
N ASP A 508 20.25 -1.69 -8.70
CA ASP A 508 20.87 -1.73 -10.03
C ASP A 508 20.88 -3.12 -10.67
N PHE A 509 20.97 -4.19 -9.88
CA PHE A 509 20.85 -5.56 -10.40
C PHE A 509 19.50 -5.78 -11.08
N TYR A 510 18.42 -5.33 -10.44
CA TYR A 510 17.07 -5.48 -10.94
C TYR A 510 16.82 -4.55 -12.13
N ALA A 511 17.29 -3.31 -12.07
CA ALA A 511 17.19 -2.34 -13.16
C ALA A 511 17.90 -2.84 -14.43
N ARG A 512 19.11 -3.41 -14.30
CA ARG A 512 19.85 -4.01 -15.42
C ARG A 512 19.18 -5.27 -15.96
N LEU A 513 18.66 -6.15 -15.10
CA LEU A 513 17.89 -7.32 -15.54
C LEU A 513 16.65 -6.90 -16.34
N LEU A 514 15.90 -5.91 -15.84
CA LEU A 514 14.74 -5.36 -16.54
C LEU A 514 15.13 -4.76 -17.89
N THR A 515 16.14 -3.89 -17.91
CA THR A 515 16.62 -3.22 -19.13
C THR A 515 17.05 -4.23 -20.20
N THR A 516 17.87 -5.21 -19.83
CA THR A 516 18.39 -6.20 -20.77
C THR A 516 17.34 -7.22 -21.22
N ALA A 517 16.34 -7.52 -20.39
CA ALA A 517 15.22 -8.37 -20.75
C ALA A 517 14.26 -7.69 -21.74
N THR A 518 13.97 -6.40 -21.53
CA THR A 518 12.84 -5.72 -22.19
C THR A 518 13.26 -4.76 -23.30
N GLY A 519 14.45 -4.19 -23.20
CA GLY A 519 15.02 -3.23 -24.16
C GLY A 519 14.74 -1.76 -23.85
N PHE A 520 13.85 -1.44 -22.90
CA PHE A 520 13.71 -0.06 -22.42
C PHE A 520 14.67 0.21 -21.26
N TYR A 521 15.31 1.37 -21.28
CA TYR A 521 16.35 1.71 -20.31
C TYR A 521 15.73 2.09 -18.96
N VAL A 522 16.16 1.39 -17.91
CA VAL A 522 15.83 1.71 -16.52
C VAL A 522 17.13 1.78 -15.74
N ASP A 523 17.43 2.96 -15.22
CA ASP A 523 18.51 3.17 -14.27
C ASP A 523 18.00 3.15 -12.82
N ARG A 524 18.85 3.57 -11.89
CA ARG A 524 18.51 3.63 -10.46
C ARG A 524 17.40 4.63 -10.15
N GLU A 525 17.43 5.81 -10.75
CA GLU A 525 16.48 6.87 -10.46
C GLU A 525 15.10 6.52 -10.99
N GLU A 526 15.04 6.03 -12.24
CA GLU A 526 13.77 5.57 -12.82
C GLU A 526 13.22 4.34 -12.09
N PHE A 527 14.07 3.42 -11.62
CA PHE A 527 13.63 2.28 -10.81
C PHE A 527 12.91 2.74 -9.53
N TYR A 528 13.50 3.70 -8.80
CA TYR A 528 12.86 4.26 -7.61
C TYR A 528 11.58 5.01 -7.95
N LYS A 529 11.58 5.78 -9.05
CA LYS A 529 10.40 6.53 -9.52
C LYS A 529 9.24 5.60 -9.88
N ILE A 530 9.49 4.48 -10.56
CA ILE A 530 8.47 3.45 -10.86
C ILE A 530 7.92 2.87 -9.56
N GLY A 531 8.79 2.49 -8.62
CA GLY A 531 8.36 1.97 -7.32
C GLY A 531 7.49 2.95 -6.54
N GLU A 532 7.91 4.21 -6.47
CA GLU A 532 7.17 5.29 -5.82
C GLU A 532 5.83 5.56 -6.51
N ARG A 533 5.78 5.52 -7.85
CA ARG A 533 4.54 5.63 -8.65
C ARG A 533 3.56 4.53 -8.31
N ILE A 534 4.00 3.27 -8.30
CA ILE A 534 3.15 2.12 -7.94
C ILE A 534 2.63 2.26 -6.51
N TYR A 535 3.49 2.64 -5.56
CA TYR A 535 3.06 2.77 -4.17
C TYR A 535 2.05 3.91 -3.97
N ASN A 536 2.19 5.01 -4.72
CA ASN A 536 1.29 6.15 -4.65
C ASN A 536 -0.05 5.89 -5.34
N ILE A 537 -0.11 5.22 -6.49
CA ILE A 537 -1.42 4.90 -7.11
C ILE A 537 -2.26 3.97 -6.22
N GLU A 538 -1.61 3.04 -5.52
CA GLU A 538 -2.27 2.21 -4.51
C GLU A 538 -2.75 3.03 -3.30
N ARG A 539 -1.95 4.01 -2.85
CA ARG A 539 -2.37 4.92 -1.79
C ARG A 539 -3.57 5.75 -2.24
N LEU A 540 -3.57 6.26 -3.47
CA LEU A 540 -4.70 6.99 -4.04
C LEU A 540 -5.95 6.10 -4.15
N PHE A 541 -5.82 4.84 -4.54
CA PHE A 541 -6.93 3.88 -4.48
C PHE A 541 -7.49 3.79 -3.06
N ASN A 542 -6.65 3.63 -2.05
CA ASN A 542 -7.10 3.54 -0.66
C ASN A 542 -7.75 4.85 -0.17
N VAL A 543 -7.19 6.01 -0.51
CA VAL A 543 -7.81 7.31 -0.18
C VAL A 543 -9.19 7.44 -0.84
N ARG A 544 -9.32 7.01 -2.10
CA ARG A 544 -10.60 6.94 -2.82
C ARG A 544 -11.62 6.03 -2.11
N GLU A 545 -11.16 4.93 -1.51
CA GLU A 545 -11.99 4.02 -0.71
C GLU A 545 -12.18 4.48 0.76
N GLY A 546 -11.66 5.66 1.14
CA GLY A 546 -11.92 6.30 2.44
C GLY A 546 -10.85 6.10 3.52
N PHE A 547 -9.68 5.55 3.18
CA PHE A 547 -8.57 5.39 4.10
C PHE A 547 -7.79 6.69 4.29
N THR A 548 -7.45 7.03 5.54
CA THR A 548 -6.65 8.21 5.88
C THR A 548 -5.62 7.88 6.96
N ARG A 549 -4.90 8.89 7.46
CA ARG A 549 -3.99 8.77 8.61
C ARG A 549 -4.59 7.98 9.79
N LYS A 550 -5.90 8.11 10.05
CA LYS A 550 -6.57 7.40 11.16
C LYS A 550 -6.45 5.86 11.06
N ASP A 551 -6.31 5.36 9.83
CA ASP A 551 -6.23 3.93 9.52
C ASP A 551 -4.77 3.44 9.47
N ASP A 552 -3.80 4.35 9.48
CA ASP A 552 -2.37 4.09 9.59
C ASP A 552 -1.97 3.99 11.08
N THR A 553 -2.53 3.00 11.78
CA THR A 553 -2.37 2.81 13.23
C THR A 553 -1.94 1.38 13.58
N LEU A 554 -1.78 1.09 14.87
CA LEU A 554 -1.51 -0.23 15.45
C LEU A 554 -2.53 -0.57 16.56
N PRO A 555 -2.72 -1.85 16.90
CA PRO A 555 -3.51 -2.26 18.07
C PRO A 555 -3.06 -1.56 19.36
N LYS A 556 -4.01 -1.17 20.21
CA LYS A 556 -3.76 -0.38 21.44
C LYS A 556 -2.69 -1.00 22.35
N ARG A 557 -2.67 -2.33 22.51
CA ARG A 557 -1.63 -3.05 23.28
C ARG A 557 -0.23 -2.70 22.77
N LEU A 558 -0.03 -2.67 21.46
CA LEU A 558 1.30 -2.41 20.88
C LEU A 558 1.73 -0.95 21.02
N LEU A 559 0.78 -0.02 21.17
CA LEU A 559 1.05 1.40 21.37
C LEU A 559 1.35 1.74 22.83
N TYR A 560 0.61 1.14 23.78
CA TYR A 560 0.57 1.61 25.16
C TYR A 560 1.07 0.59 26.19
N GLU A 561 1.04 -0.71 25.91
CA GLU A 561 1.53 -1.72 26.86
C GLU A 561 3.00 -2.07 26.52
N PRO A 562 3.94 -1.84 27.44
CA PRO A 562 5.35 -2.16 27.21
C PRO A 562 5.56 -3.65 26.99
N LEU A 563 6.57 -3.99 26.20
CA LEU A 563 6.97 -5.39 26.02
C LEU A 563 7.42 -6.00 27.36
N ALA A 564 6.91 -7.19 27.68
CA ALA A 564 7.06 -7.79 29.01
C ALA A 564 8.47 -8.33 29.31
N ASP A 565 9.16 -8.82 28.28
CA ASP A 565 10.39 -9.60 28.40
C ASP A 565 11.31 -9.44 27.17
N GLY A 566 12.42 -10.19 27.16
CA GLY A 566 13.42 -10.16 26.10
C GLY A 566 14.29 -8.89 26.10
N PRO A 567 15.21 -8.77 25.12
CA PRO A 567 16.09 -7.61 24.99
C PRO A 567 15.37 -6.26 24.78
N ALA A 568 14.14 -6.28 24.27
CA ALA A 568 13.31 -5.09 24.05
C ALA A 568 12.30 -4.84 25.19
N LYS A 569 12.50 -5.45 26.36
CA LYS A 569 11.63 -5.24 27.54
C LYS A 569 11.48 -3.74 27.86
N GLY A 570 10.25 -3.30 28.08
CA GLY A 570 9.93 -1.90 28.40
C GLY A 570 9.65 -1.01 27.19
N GLU A 571 9.92 -1.49 25.96
CA GLU A 571 9.69 -0.71 24.74
C GLU A 571 8.20 -0.55 24.42
N THR A 572 7.83 0.65 23.97
CA THR A 572 6.50 1.06 23.43
C THR A 572 6.67 1.85 22.13
N ILE A 573 5.59 2.16 21.41
CA ILE A 573 5.68 2.81 20.08
C ILE A 573 5.00 4.17 20.10
N ASN A 574 5.76 5.23 19.84
CA ASN A 574 5.23 6.54 19.48
C ASN A 574 5.08 6.63 17.95
N LEU A 575 3.90 6.26 17.47
CA LEU A 575 3.65 6.15 16.04
C LEU A 575 3.61 7.51 15.33
N ASP A 576 3.24 8.59 16.03
CA ASP A 576 3.12 9.92 15.41
C ASP A 576 4.47 10.45 14.93
N ILE A 577 5.57 10.20 15.67
CA ILE A 577 6.92 10.56 15.24
C ILE A 577 7.24 9.88 13.89
N LEU A 578 6.96 8.57 13.80
CA LEU A 578 7.22 7.77 12.60
C LEU A 578 6.36 8.22 11.42
N LEU A 579 5.06 8.44 11.63
CA LEU A 579 4.13 8.83 10.57
C LEU A 579 4.41 10.23 10.04
N ASN A 580 4.74 11.18 10.91
CA ASN A 580 5.04 12.55 10.49
C ASN A 580 6.27 12.59 9.57
N GLU A 581 7.35 11.92 9.96
CA GLU A 581 8.54 11.82 9.11
C GLU A 581 8.23 11.04 7.83
N TYR A 582 7.48 9.94 7.92
CA TYR A 582 7.11 9.10 6.78
C TYR A 582 6.27 9.84 5.72
N TYR A 583 5.25 10.60 6.12
CA TYR A 583 4.46 11.40 5.19
C TYR A 583 5.27 12.53 4.58
N ALA A 584 6.15 13.16 5.36
CA ALA A 584 7.08 14.16 4.86
C ALA A 584 7.94 13.57 3.72
N VAL A 585 8.65 12.46 3.95
CA VAL A 585 9.52 11.85 2.93
C VAL A 585 8.77 11.22 1.76
N ARG A 586 7.48 10.89 1.93
CA ARG A 586 6.60 10.38 0.87
C ARG A 586 6.04 11.47 -0.04
N GLY A 587 6.15 12.76 0.33
CA GLY A 587 5.47 13.84 -0.39
C GLY A 587 3.96 13.87 -0.12
N TRP A 588 3.52 13.39 1.04
CA TRP A 588 2.12 13.34 1.45
C TRP A 588 1.80 14.47 2.43
N ASP A 589 0.52 14.83 2.52
CA ASP A 589 -0.01 15.77 3.51
C ASP A 589 -0.12 15.12 4.91
N TYR A 590 -0.54 15.91 5.91
CA TYR A 590 -0.71 15.42 7.27
C TYR A 590 -1.69 14.25 7.37
N ASN A 591 -2.74 14.25 6.54
CA ASN A 591 -3.76 13.20 6.51
C ASN A 591 -3.30 11.94 5.76
N GLY A 592 -2.04 11.92 5.30
CA GLY A 592 -1.43 10.81 4.56
C GLY A 592 -1.97 10.71 3.13
N ILE A 593 -2.42 11.82 2.53
CA ILE A 593 -2.86 11.88 1.14
C ILE A 593 -1.68 12.37 0.30
N PRO A 594 -1.31 11.69 -0.81
CA PRO A 594 -0.31 12.19 -1.74
C PRO A 594 -0.67 13.59 -2.23
N THR A 595 0.26 14.54 -2.09
CA THR A 595 0.03 15.92 -2.52
C THR A 595 -0.09 16.01 -4.04
N GLU A 596 -0.82 17.01 -4.56
CA GLU A 596 -0.95 17.23 -6.00
C GLU A 596 0.41 17.33 -6.70
N LYS A 597 1.36 18.05 -6.08
CA LYS A 597 2.75 18.16 -6.56
C LYS A 597 3.38 16.78 -6.76
N LYS A 598 3.29 15.91 -5.75
CA LYS A 598 3.85 14.55 -5.80
C LYS A 598 3.15 13.67 -6.82
N VAL A 599 1.83 13.75 -6.92
CA VAL A 599 1.03 12.96 -7.87
C VAL A 599 1.41 13.32 -9.31
N LEU A 600 1.52 14.60 -9.65
CA LEU A 600 1.93 15.07 -10.97
C LEU A 600 3.40 14.73 -11.29
N GLU A 601 4.31 14.86 -10.31
CA GLU A 601 5.73 14.46 -10.45
C GLU A 601 5.89 12.99 -10.89
N LEU A 602 4.98 12.13 -10.41
CA LEU A 602 4.93 10.71 -10.73
C LEU A 602 4.17 10.40 -12.01
N GLY A 603 3.58 11.39 -12.70
CA GLY A 603 2.75 11.17 -13.89
C GLY A 603 1.43 10.47 -13.58
N LEU A 604 0.86 10.74 -12.40
CA LEU A 604 -0.44 10.25 -11.97
C LEU A 604 -1.47 11.38 -11.95
N GLU A 605 -2.75 11.03 -11.89
CA GLU A 605 -3.85 12.00 -11.81
C GLU A 605 -4.29 12.24 -10.35
N PRO A 606 -4.38 13.51 -9.90
CA PRO A 606 -4.93 13.86 -8.59
C PRO A 606 -6.38 13.39 -8.42
N LEU A 607 -6.76 13.02 -7.18
CA LEU A 607 -8.16 12.68 -6.87
C LEU A 607 -9.07 13.92 -6.78
N TYR A 608 -8.50 15.09 -6.51
CA TYR A 608 -9.23 16.33 -6.29
C TYR A 608 -8.66 17.46 -7.14
N HIS A 609 -9.51 18.07 -7.96
CA HIS A 609 -9.19 19.21 -8.83
C HIS A 609 -10.02 20.47 -8.52
N GLY A 610 -10.66 20.49 -7.34
CA GLY A 610 -11.54 21.59 -6.95
C GLY A 610 -10.80 22.77 -6.29
N PRO A 611 -11.55 23.76 -5.78
CA PRO A 611 -11.01 24.92 -5.08
C PRO A 611 -10.20 24.53 -3.83
N LYS A 612 -9.16 25.30 -3.54
CA LYS A 612 -8.23 25.09 -2.41
C LYS A 612 -8.50 26.05 -1.26
N ILE A 613 -8.23 25.59 -0.04
CA ILE A 613 -8.23 26.43 1.17
C ILE A 613 -6.80 26.91 1.46
N GLN A 614 -6.64 28.23 1.49
CA GLN A 614 -5.43 28.92 1.92
C GLN A 614 -5.68 29.56 3.29
N VAL A 615 -4.80 29.31 4.26
CA VAL A 615 -4.90 29.89 5.60
C VAL A 615 -3.90 31.03 5.75
N ALA A 616 -4.42 32.25 5.88
CA ALA A 616 -3.63 33.47 6.05
C ALA A 616 -3.29 33.72 7.53
N ILE A 617 -2.01 33.66 7.87
CA ILE A 617 -1.52 33.77 9.25
C ILE A 617 -0.91 35.16 9.47
N ASP A 618 -1.77 36.11 9.84
CA ASP A 618 -1.44 37.52 10.11
C ASP A 618 -1.04 37.78 11.58
N GLU A 619 -0.23 36.90 12.16
CA GLU A 619 0.29 37.10 13.51
C GLU A 619 1.52 38.02 13.53
N ARG A 620 1.82 38.60 14.70
CA ARG A 620 3.00 39.48 14.86
C ARG A 620 4.28 38.76 15.22
N TYR A 621 4.17 37.64 15.93
CA TYR A 621 5.32 36.92 16.47
C TYR A 621 5.32 35.47 16.02
N LEU A 622 6.50 34.95 15.71
CA LEU A 622 6.67 33.57 15.23
C LEU A 622 6.13 32.53 16.22
N LYS A 623 6.31 32.77 17.53
CA LYS A 623 5.83 31.88 18.60
C LYS A 623 4.30 31.67 18.60
N ASP A 624 3.55 32.67 18.12
CA ASP A 624 2.09 32.65 18.08
C ASP A 624 1.62 32.08 16.71
N ALA A 625 2.37 32.37 15.65
CA ALA A 625 2.11 31.84 14.31
C ALA A 625 2.33 30.34 14.16
N LEU A 626 3.40 29.77 14.76
CA LEU A 626 3.77 28.36 14.55
C LEU A 626 2.69 27.37 14.98
N PRO A 627 2.08 27.49 16.18
CA PRO A 627 0.98 26.60 16.57
C PRO A 627 -0.23 26.70 15.63
N ILE A 628 -0.52 27.89 15.10
CA ILE A 628 -1.63 28.11 14.16
C ILE A 628 -1.33 27.46 12.80
N ALA A 629 -0.11 27.62 12.29
CA ALA A 629 0.33 26.99 11.04
C ALA A 629 0.26 25.46 11.14
N GLU A 630 0.78 24.91 12.24
CA GLU A 630 0.72 23.46 12.49
C GLU A 630 -0.72 22.98 12.62
N ALA A 631 -1.57 23.69 13.36
CA ALA A 631 -2.99 23.35 13.50
C ALA A 631 -3.73 23.40 12.15
N ALA A 632 -3.51 24.43 11.33
CA ALA A 632 -4.10 24.54 10.00
C ALA A 632 -3.62 23.40 9.06
N TYR A 633 -2.33 23.08 9.09
CA TYR A 633 -1.77 21.97 8.34
C TYR A 633 -2.39 20.62 8.75
N ARG A 634 -2.55 20.39 10.06
CA ARG A 634 -3.24 19.19 10.59
C ARG A 634 -4.73 19.14 10.24
N GLY A 635 -5.35 20.31 10.11
CA GLY A 635 -6.73 20.48 9.64
C GLY A 635 -6.89 20.20 8.15
N GLY A 636 -5.79 20.05 7.40
CA GLY A 636 -5.78 19.73 5.97
C GLY A 636 -5.82 20.94 5.05
N ALA A 637 -5.37 22.11 5.51
CA ALA A 637 -5.19 23.27 4.64
C ALA A 637 -4.32 22.91 3.43
N ASP A 638 -4.76 23.29 2.23
CA ASP A 638 -4.02 23.04 0.99
C ASP A 638 -2.82 24.00 0.86
N ILE A 639 -2.96 25.23 1.40
CA ILE A 639 -1.97 26.30 1.34
C ILE A 639 -1.83 26.97 2.72
N ILE A 640 -0.59 27.18 3.17
CA ILE A 640 -0.26 27.95 4.38
C ILE A 640 0.40 29.26 3.95
N GLU A 641 -0.13 30.39 4.41
CA GLU A 641 0.39 31.71 4.06
C GLU A 641 1.06 32.37 5.27
N ALA A 642 2.33 32.75 5.12
CA ALA A 642 2.99 33.68 6.02
C ALA A 642 2.53 35.09 5.67
N GLY A 643 1.63 35.64 6.48
CA GLY A 643 0.99 36.94 6.21
C GLY A 643 1.96 38.11 6.30
N THR A 644 1.62 39.21 5.63
CA THR A 644 2.44 40.44 5.59
C THR A 644 2.91 40.92 6.98
N PRO A 645 2.07 41.00 8.04
CA PRO A 645 2.51 41.48 9.36
C PRO A 645 3.61 40.60 9.97
N LEU A 646 3.51 39.28 9.77
CA LEU A 646 4.44 38.31 10.30
C LEU A 646 5.80 38.42 9.61
N ILE A 647 5.80 38.49 8.27
CA ILE A 647 7.02 38.67 7.47
C ILE A 647 7.71 39.98 7.80
N LYS A 648 6.96 41.08 7.97
CA LYS A 648 7.54 42.39 8.33
C LYS A 648 8.18 42.40 9.72
N SER A 649 7.65 41.61 10.65
CA SER A 649 8.15 41.54 12.03
C SER A 649 9.34 40.59 12.17
N GLU A 650 9.28 39.42 11.52
CA GLU A 650 10.20 38.30 11.75
C GLU A 650 11.19 38.08 10.59
N GLY A 651 10.95 38.70 9.43
CA GLY A 651 11.64 38.43 8.18
C GLY A 651 11.24 37.08 7.55
N LEU A 652 11.92 36.70 6.47
CA LEU A 652 11.60 35.48 5.71
C LEU A 652 11.96 34.16 6.41
N ARG A 653 12.62 34.22 7.58
CA ARG A 653 12.85 33.03 8.42
C ARG A 653 11.55 32.32 8.79
N VAL A 654 10.42 33.03 8.81
CA VAL A 654 9.12 32.44 9.09
C VAL A 654 8.70 31.41 8.04
N VAL A 655 9.02 31.64 6.77
CA VAL A 655 8.75 30.70 5.66
C VAL A 655 9.53 29.40 5.89
N LYS A 656 10.79 29.52 6.30
CA LYS A 656 11.65 28.38 6.63
C LYS A 656 11.10 27.56 7.82
N GLU A 657 10.62 28.24 8.86
CA GLU A 657 10.02 27.56 10.02
C GLU A 657 8.66 26.93 9.68
N PHE A 658 7.84 27.58 8.85
CA PHE A 658 6.61 26.99 8.33
C PHE A 658 6.89 25.73 7.51
N ARG A 659 7.92 25.75 6.63
CA ARG A 659 8.34 24.56 5.88
C ARG A 659 8.72 23.40 6.78
N ARG A 660 9.34 23.68 7.93
CA ARG A 660 9.75 22.67 8.91
C ARG A 660 8.55 22.01 9.61
N VAL A 661 7.52 22.77 9.98
CA VAL A 661 6.35 22.25 10.72
C VAL A 661 5.20 21.80 9.80
N CYS A 662 5.16 22.30 8.57
CA CYS A 662 4.20 21.97 7.53
C CYS A 662 4.93 21.39 6.29
N PRO A 663 5.52 20.18 6.40
CA PRO A 663 6.20 19.57 5.25
C PRO A 663 5.20 19.32 4.11
N ASN A 664 5.66 19.45 2.87
CA ASN A 664 4.90 19.24 1.63
C ASN A 664 3.67 20.14 1.39
N SER A 665 3.26 21.01 2.33
CA SER A 665 2.22 22.01 2.05
C SER A 665 2.72 23.05 1.04
N ILE A 666 1.80 23.71 0.35
CA ILE A 666 2.16 24.90 -0.43
C ILE A 666 2.34 26.06 0.55
N ILE A 667 3.47 26.78 0.48
CA ILE A 667 3.74 27.93 1.33
C ILE A 667 3.73 29.22 0.50
N VAL A 668 2.85 30.15 0.88
CA VAL A 668 2.80 31.50 0.31
C VAL A 668 3.60 32.44 1.22
N ALA A 669 4.54 33.16 0.64
CA ALA A 669 5.14 34.34 1.26
C ALA A 669 4.35 35.58 0.80
N ASP A 670 3.51 36.13 1.68
CA ASP A 670 2.71 37.31 1.37
C ASP A 670 3.53 38.60 1.55
N LEU A 671 4.46 38.80 0.63
CA LEU A 671 5.42 39.91 0.63
C LEU A 671 4.75 41.25 0.35
N LYS A 672 3.70 41.25 -0.47
CA LYS A 672 3.13 42.45 -1.10
C LYS A 672 4.22 43.29 -1.77
N THR A 673 5.08 42.61 -2.53
CA THR A 673 6.20 43.21 -3.25
C THR A 673 5.69 44.38 -4.09
N PHE A 674 6.28 45.54 -3.88
CA PHE A 674 5.95 46.77 -4.60
C PHE A 674 7.14 47.26 -5.43
N ASP A 675 8.36 46.86 -5.09
CA ASP A 675 9.61 47.19 -5.78
C ASP A 675 10.57 45.99 -5.67
N THR A 676 11.59 45.91 -6.53
CA THR A 676 12.63 44.87 -6.54
C THR A 676 12.09 43.44 -6.66
N GLY A 677 11.21 43.22 -7.63
CA GLY A 677 10.52 41.95 -7.90
C GLY A 677 11.41 40.71 -7.90
N TRP A 678 12.58 40.78 -8.54
CA TRP A 678 13.52 39.65 -8.56
C TRP A 678 14.08 39.31 -7.18
N LEU A 679 14.60 40.31 -6.47
CA LEU A 679 15.32 40.12 -5.20
C LEU A 679 14.39 39.53 -4.13
N GLU A 680 13.20 40.09 -3.97
CA GLU A 680 12.24 39.60 -2.98
C GLU A 680 11.78 38.17 -3.28
N THR A 681 11.58 37.84 -4.56
CA THR A 681 11.22 36.49 -5.00
C THR A 681 12.34 35.48 -4.75
N GLU A 682 13.59 35.86 -5.04
CA GLU A 682 14.79 35.05 -4.77
C GLU A 682 14.94 34.76 -3.27
N LEU A 683 14.83 35.79 -2.43
CA LEU A 683 14.92 35.62 -0.97
C LEU A 683 13.82 34.70 -0.41
N ALA A 684 12.60 34.79 -0.95
CA ALA A 684 11.51 33.90 -0.55
C ALA A 684 11.76 32.45 -0.99
N ALA A 685 12.30 32.26 -2.19
CA ALA A 685 12.68 30.95 -2.71
C ALA A 685 13.75 30.26 -1.85
N GLU A 686 14.79 30.99 -1.46
CA GLU A 686 15.87 30.50 -0.58
C GLU A 686 15.35 30.05 0.80
N ASN A 687 14.22 30.61 1.25
CA ASN A 687 13.56 30.23 2.50
C ASN A 687 12.46 29.16 2.32
N GLY A 688 12.22 28.68 1.10
CA GLY A 688 11.34 27.54 0.81
C GLY A 688 9.88 27.87 0.52
N ALA A 689 9.58 29.10 0.09
CA ALA A 689 8.26 29.47 -0.44
C ALA A 689 7.98 28.77 -1.77
N ASP A 690 6.71 28.45 -2.03
CA ASP A 690 6.23 27.97 -3.34
C ASP A 690 5.55 29.09 -4.14
N ILE A 691 5.01 30.11 -3.44
CA ILE A 691 4.28 31.23 -4.04
C ILE A 691 4.73 32.53 -3.37
N VAL A 692 4.90 33.60 -4.14
CA VAL A 692 5.10 34.97 -3.64
C VAL A 692 3.97 35.89 -4.07
N THR A 693 3.62 36.86 -3.23
CA THR A 693 2.62 37.89 -3.58
C THR A 693 3.27 39.18 -4.08
N VAL A 694 2.76 39.71 -5.19
CA VAL A 694 3.19 40.99 -5.79
C VAL A 694 1.98 41.91 -5.91
N MET A 695 2.13 43.19 -5.61
CA MET A 695 1.02 44.15 -5.67
C MET A 695 0.68 44.49 -7.12
N GLY A 696 -0.57 44.30 -7.53
CA GLY A 696 -1.03 44.65 -8.89
C GLY A 696 -0.99 46.14 -9.21
N ALA A 697 -0.86 46.99 -8.18
CA ALA A 697 -0.70 48.43 -8.30
C ALA A 697 0.74 48.88 -8.64
N THR A 698 1.72 47.97 -8.62
CA THR A 698 3.09 48.27 -9.07
C THR A 698 3.20 48.27 -10.60
N ASP A 699 4.34 48.71 -11.11
CA ASP A 699 4.65 48.77 -12.53
C ASP A 699 4.87 47.36 -13.15
N ASP A 700 4.72 47.28 -14.47
CA ASP A 700 4.85 46.01 -15.20
C ASP A 700 6.25 45.41 -15.15
N TYR A 701 7.30 46.24 -14.98
CA TYR A 701 8.67 45.75 -14.90
C TYR A 701 8.84 44.96 -13.60
N THR A 702 8.42 45.49 -12.46
CA THR A 702 8.48 44.79 -11.17
C THR A 702 7.76 43.44 -11.21
N ILE A 703 6.56 43.37 -11.81
CA ILE A 703 5.82 42.11 -11.96
C ILE A 703 6.56 41.13 -12.88
N LYS A 704 7.03 41.58 -14.05
CA LYS A 704 7.80 40.74 -14.99
C LYS A 704 9.09 40.22 -14.36
N ASP A 705 9.75 41.05 -13.56
CA ASP A 705 11.00 40.72 -12.88
C ASP A 705 10.78 39.62 -11.83
N ALA A 706 9.70 39.74 -11.03
CA ALA A 706 9.26 38.68 -10.11
C ALA A 706 8.89 37.39 -10.85
N VAL A 707 8.16 37.46 -11.98
CA VAL A 707 7.84 36.28 -12.81
C VAL A 707 9.12 35.63 -13.36
N GLY A 708 10.11 36.43 -13.77
CA GLY A 708 11.42 35.94 -14.21
C GLY A 708 12.15 35.16 -13.12
N ALA A 709 12.22 35.73 -11.92
CA ALA A 709 12.83 35.07 -10.75
C ALA A 709 12.05 33.80 -10.36
N ALA A 710 10.72 33.87 -10.33
CA ALA A 710 9.86 32.74 -9.98
C ALA A 710 10.11 31.55 -10.93
N ARG A 711 10.20 31.79 -12.24
CA ARG A 711 10.53 30.74 -13.23
C ARG A 711 11.93 30.15 -13.02
N LYS A 712 12.93 30.99 -12.67
CA LYS A 712 14.30 30.52 -12.39
C LYS A 712 14.35 29.61 -11.16
N TYR A 713 13.60 29.95 -10.11
CA TYR A 713 13.64 29.26 -8.81
C TYR A 713 12.53 28.22 -8.61
N GLY A 714 11.59 28.10 -9.56
CA GLY A 714 10.48 27.14 -9.50
C GLY A 714 9.32 27.56 -8.59
N LEU A 715 9.15 28.87 -8.38
CA LEU A 715 8.04 29.45 -7.63
C LEU A 715 6.91 29.89 -8.58
N LYS A 716 5.77 30.23 -8.00
CA LYS A 716 4.66 30.89 -8.69
C LYS A 716 4.44 32.30 -8.16
N VAL A 717 3.89 33.17 -9.01
CA VAL A 717 3.55 34.56 -8.64
C VAL A 717 2.05 34.71 -8.51
N MET A 718 1.61 35.24 -7.36
CA MET A 718 0.24 35.67 -7.13
C MET A 718 0.17 37.20 -7.12
N VAL A 719 -0.59 37.82 -8.02
CA VAL A 719 -0.79 39.27 -8.03
C VAL A 719 -1.99 39.66 -7.19
N ASP A 720 -1.80 40.47 -6.15
CA ASP A 720 -2.86 41.02 -5.31
C ASP A 720 -3.45 42.28 -5.95
N LEU A 721 -4.74 42.22 -6.29
CA LEU A 721 -5.48 43.30 -6.96
C LEU A 721 -6.08 44.31 -5.96
N MET A 722 -5.66 44.26 -4.70
CA MET A 722 -6.15 45.14 -3.64
C MET A 722 -6.00 46.63 -4.01
N ASN A 723 -7.06 47.40 -3.72
CA ASN A 723 -7.14 48.85 -3.90
C ASN A 723 -7.01 49.36 -5.35
N LEU A 724 -7.22 48.49 -6.36
CA LEU A 724 -7.30 48.92 -7.76
C LEU A 724 -8.69 49.43 -8.11
N LYS A 725 -8.75 50.49 -8.92
CA LYS A 725 -10.02 51.05 -9.44
C LYS A 725 -10.70 50.10 -10.44
N ASP A 726 -9.90 49.47 -11.31
CA ASP A 726 -10.37 48.46 -12.26
C ASP A 726 -9.52 47.18 -12.13
N PRO A 727 -9.88 46.30 -11.18
CA PRO A 727 -9.12 45.07 -10.96
C PRO A 727 -9.24 44.08 -12.12
N ILE A 728 -10.31 44.14 -12.94
CA ILE A 728 -10.50 43.22 -14.07
C ILE A 728 -9.52 43.58 -15.20
N ALA A 729 -9.47 44.87 -15.58
CA ALA A 729 -8.53 45.32 -16.61
C ALA A 729 -7.09 44.97 -16.21
N ARG A 730 -6.71 45.25 -14.95
CA ARG A 730 -5.38 44.92 -14.46
C ARG A 730 -5.10 43.42 -14.44
N ALA A 731 -6.07 42.58 -14.08
CA ALA A 731 -5.91 41.13 -14.12
C ALA A 731 -5.57 40.60 -15.52
N ILE A 732 -6.25 41.11 -16.56
CA ILE A 732 -6.00 40.76 -17.96
C ILE A 732 -4.59 41.20 -18.39
N GLU A 733 -4.13 42.37 -17.92
CA GLU A 733 -2.78 42.85 -18.19
C GLU A 733 -1.72 41.95 -17.57
N VAL A 734 -1.83 41.67 -16.26
CA VAL A 734 -0.80 40.91 -15.53
C VAL A 734 -0.77 39.44 -15.93
N GLU A 735 -1.90 38.85 -16.37
CA GLU A 735 -1.91 37.52 -16.98
C GLU A 735 -0.98 37.46 -18.19
N LYS A 736 -0.98 38.48 -19.06
CA LYS A 736 -0.08 38.55 -20.23
C LYS A 736 1.39 38.68 -19.84
N LEU A 737 1.69 39.13 -18.62
CA LEU A 737 3.06 39.20 -18.09
C LEU A 737 3.55 37.81 -17.61
N GLY A 738 2.69 36.80 -17.57
CA GLY A 738 3.03 35.44 -17.20
C GLY A 738 2.83 35.11 -15.72
N VAL A 739 1.96 35.85 -15.03
CA VAL A 739 1.53 35.61 -13.64
C VAL A 739 0.73 34.31 -13.53
N ASP A 740 0.90 33.58 -12.42
CA ASP A 740 0.23 32.29 -12.20
C ASP A 740 -1.15 32.40 -11.55
N TYR A 741 -1.34 33.39 -10.67
CA TYR A 741 -2.58 33.61 -9.92
C TYR A 741 -2.90 35.09 -9.78
N VAL A 742 -4.19 35.43 -9.75
CA VAL A 742 -4.65 36.76 -9.32
C VAL A 742 -5.49 36.62 -8.06
N CYS A 743 -5.28 37.51 -7.09
CA CYS A 743 -6.02 37.56 -5.85
C CYS A 743 -6.91 38.80 -5.81
N LEU A 744 -8.20 38.59 -5.56
CA LEU A 744 -9.16 39.66 -5.36
C LEU A 744 -9.52 39.78 -3.87
N HIS A 745 -9.14 40.91 -3.27
CA HIS A 745 -9.51 41.28 -1.91
C HIS A 745 -10.91 41.93 -1.88
N VAL A 746 -11.93 41.13 -1.57
CA VAL A 746 -13.32 41.57 -1.41
C VAL A 746 -13.79 41.21 -0.01
N GLY A 747 -13.88 42.19 0.89
CA GLY A 747 -14.40 41.97 2.25
C GLY A 747 -15.86 41.50 2.20
N ILE A 748 -16.11 40.19 2.20
CA ILE A 748 -17.44 39.59 2.16
C ILE A 748 -17.71 38.96 3.54
N SER A 749 -18.60 39.58 4.32
CA SER A 749 -19.02 39.05 5.63
C SER A 749 -20.53 38.81 5.68
N ALA A 750 -21.01 37.92 6.55
CA ALA A 750 -22.45 37.69 6.78
C ALA A 750 -23.22 38.91 7.33
N GLN A 751 -22.52 40.00 7.72
CA GLN A 751 -23.12 41.26 8.15
C GLN A 751 -23.22 42.30 7.02
N THR A 752 -22.78 41.93 5.82
CA THR A 752 -22.84 42.77 4.60
C THR A 752 -24.28 42.73 4.07
N ARG A 753 -24.84 43.87 3.66
CA ARG A 753 -26.19 43.92 3.06
C ARG A 753 -26.25 43.02 1.82
N GLU A 754 -27.35 42.30 1.58
CA GLU A 754 -27.49 41.36 0.44
C GLU A 754 -27.06 41.95 -0.90
N ARG A 755 -27.49 43.19 -1.20
CA ARG A 755 -27.09 43.90 -2.44
C ARG A 755 -25.59 44.10 -2.61
N GLU A 756 -24.83 44.26 -1.53
CA GLU A 756 -23.38 44.42 -1.57
C GLU A 756 -22.67 43.07 -1.73
N ILE A 757 -23.28 41.97 -1.28
CA ILE A 757 -22.77 40.61 -1.53
C ILE A 757 -22.95 40.27 -3.01
N ASP A 758 -24.12 40.55 -3.59
CA ASP A 758 -24.39 40.30 -5.01
C ASP A 758 -23.44 41.07 -5.93
N GLN A 759 -23.15 42.34 -5.61
CA GLN A 759 -22.19 43.15 -6.36
C GLN A 759 -20.77 42.57 -6.31
N LYS A 760 -20.32 42.11 -5.14
CA LYS A 760 -18.99 41.50 -4.96
C LYS A 760 -18.88 40.15 -5.65
N LEU A 761 -19.93 39.32 -5.61
CA LEU A 761 -19.99 38.05 -6.35
C LEU A 761 -19.98 38.27 -7.86
N SER A 762 -20.76 39.24 -8.36
CA SER A 762 -20.74 39.60 -9.78
C SER A 762 -19.35 40.07 -10.23
N LEU A 763 -18.61 40.80 -9.38
CA LEU A 763 -17.23 41.18 -9.66
C LEU A 763 -16.31 39.95 -9.76
N ILE A 764 -16.43 38.99 -8.85
CA ILE A 764 -15.66 37.73 -8.89
C ILE A 764 -15.97 36.96 -10.17
N GLU A 765 -17.25 36.75 -10.50
CA GLU A 765 -17.67 36.03 -11.71
C GLU A 765 -17.13 36.70 -12.98
N ARG A 766 -17.23 38.02 -13.06
CA ARG A 766 -16.68 38.78 -14.19
C ARG A 766 -15.16 38.63 -14.28
N LEU A 767 -14.46 38.70 -13.15
CA LEU A 767 -13.00 38.51 -13.11
C LEU A 767 -12.62 37.10 -13.57
N VAL A 768 -13.25 36.06 -13.01
CA VAL A 768 -13.02 34.65 -13.37
C VAL A 768 -13.25 34.41 -14.86
N ASN A 769 -14.30 35.00 -15.44
CA ASN A 769 -14.58 34.87 -16.87
C ASN A 769 -13.64 35.70 -17.77
N SER A 770 -12.85 36.62 -17.20
CA SER A 770 -11.96 37.51 -17.95
C SER A 770 -10.52 36.99 -18.06
N VAL A 771 -10.13 36.01 -17.23
CA VAL A 771 -8.77 35.44 -17.20
C VAL A 771 -8.82 33.91 -17.25
N LYS A 772 -7.75 33.28 -17.74
CA LYS A 772 -7.57 31.82 -17.76
C LYS A 772 -6.85 31.31 -16.51
N ILE A 773 -6.05 32.15 -15.87
CA ILE A 773 -5.33 31.81 -14.65
C ILE A 773 -6.28 31.71 -13.43
N PRO A 774 -5.98 30.88 -12.42
CA PRO A 774 -6.88 30.69 -11.29
C PRO A 774 -7.01 31.96 -10.44
N VAL A 775 -8.25 32.29 -10.07
CA VAL A 775 -8.59 33.43 -9.21
C VAL A 775 -8.66 33.00 -7.75
N ALA A 776 -7.88 33.66 -6.91
CA ALA A 776 -7.95 33.61 -5.46
C ALA A 776 -8.87 34.71 -4.93
N VAL A 777 -9.62 34.42 -3.87
CA VAL A 777 -10.49 35.40 -3.20
C VAL A 777 -10.09 35.49 -1.73
N ALA A 778 -9.91 36.71 -1.23
CA ALA A 778 -9.60 37.03 0.15
C ALA A 778 -10.55 38.10 0.70
N GLY A 779 -10.60 38.23 2.03
CA GLY A 779 -11.34 39.29 2.71
C GLY A 779 -12.51 38.80 3.56
N GLY A 780 -12.22 38.44 4.82
CA GLY A 780 -13.26 38.15 5.83
C GLY A 780 -14.13 36.93 5.54
N ILE A 781 -13.65 35.99 4.72
CA ILE A 781 -14.37 34.77 4.32
C ILE A 781 -14.78 33.98 5.57
N LYS A 782 -16.09 33.75 5.69
CA LYS A 782 -16.70 32.85 6.67
C LYS A 782 -17.26 31.61 5.97
N ILE A 783 -17.60 30.58 6.74
CA ILE A 783 -18.03 29.30 6.18
C ILE A 783 -19.32 29.43 5.34
N GLU A 784 -20.19 30.37 5.68
CA GLU A 784 -21.50 30.56 5.03
C GLU A 784 -21.39 31.07 3.59
N VAL A 785 -20.28 31.75 3.25
CA VAL A 785 -20.09 32.34 1.91
C VAL A 785 -19.28 31.43 0.98
N VAL A 786 -18.67 30.36 1.49
CA VAL A 786 -17.92 29.37 0.70
C VAL A 786 -18.73 28.82 -0.49
N PRO A 787 -20.02 28.43 -0.35
CA PRO A 787 -20.80 27.94 -1.50
C PRO A 787 -20.92 28.96 -2.64
N LEU A 788 -21.04 30.25 -2.29
CA LEU A 788 -21.21 31.33 -3.25
C LEU A 788 -19.90 31.62 -3.99
N LEU A 789 -18.77 31.59 -3.30
CA LEU A 789 -17.45 31.79 -3.89
C LEU A 789 -17.07 30.66 -4.85
N ILE A 790 -17.38 29.41 -4.48
CA ILE A 790 -17.17 28.26 -5.36
C ILE A 790 -18.02 28.38 -6.62
N LYS A 791 -19.30 28.78 -6.47
CA LYS A 791 -20.21 29.00 -7.60
C LYS A 791 -19.71 30.11 -8.54
N ALA A 792 -19.15 31.17 -7.97
CA ALA A 792 -18.55 32.27 -8.73
C ALA A 792 -17.24 31.88 -9.45
N GLY A 793 -16.75 30.65 -9.25
CA GLY A 793 -15.60 30.09 -9.94
C GLY A 793 -14.25 30.33 -9.28
N ALA A 794 -14.22 30.83 -8.03
CA ALA A 794 -12.99 30.99 -7.27
C ALA A 794 -12.27 29.65 -7.08
N LYS A 795 -10.95 29.64 -7.28
CA LYS A 795 -10.11 28.43 -7.20
C LYS A 795 -9.27 28.38 -5.93
N ILE A 796 -9.06 29.50 -5.25
CA ILE A 796 -8.39 29.56 -3.95
C ILE A 796 -9.23 30.44 -3.03
N LEU A 797 -9.58 29.93 -1.85
CA LEU A 797 -10.30 30.67 -0.82
C LEU A 797 -9.33 30.98 0.32
N ILE A 798 -8.99 32.26 0.50
CA ILE A 798 -8.02 32.72 1.50
C ILE A 798 -8.76 33.11 2.79
N VAL A 799 -8.57 32.29 3.82
CA VAL A 799 -9.27 32.38 5.10
C VAL A 799 -8.28 32.76 6.20
N GLY A 800 -8.46 33.95 6.78
CA GLY A 800 -7.66 34.43 7.91
C GLY A 800 -8.37 34.22 9.25
N GLY A 801 -8.90 35.30 9.82
CA GLY A 801 -9.43 35.35 11.19
C GLY A 801 -10.51 34.32 11.56
N ALA A 802 -11.27 33.78 10.59
CA ALA A 802 -12.24 32.71 10.87
C ALA A 802 -11.58 31.40 11.32
N ILE A 803 -10.32 31.17 10.94
CA ILE A 803 -9.50 30.03 11.37
C ILE A 803 -8.53 30.47 12.47
N THR A 804 -7.74 31.51 12.22
CA THR A 804 -6.61 31.86 13.11
C THR A 804 -7.05 32.35 14.49
N LYS A 805 -8.25 32.93 14.62
CA LYS A 805 -8.83 33.38 15.90
C LYS A 805 -9.84 32.38 16.49
N SER A 806 -9.99 31.21 15.88
CA SER A 806 -10.82 30.13 16.43
C SER A 806 -10.23 29.60 17.73
N ALA A 807 -11.08 29.15 18.64
CA ALA A 807 -10.63 28.40 19.83
C ALA A 807 -9.90 27.10 19.46
N ASN A 808 -10.21 26.53 18.29
CA ASN A 808 -9.52 25.38 17.71
C ASN A 808 -9.29 25.61 16.21
N PRO A 809 -8.12 26.15 15.81
CA PRO A 809 -7.78 26.40 14.42
C PRO A 809 -7.73 25.13 13.55
N GLU A 810 -7.34 23.98 14.13
CA GLU A 810 -7.30 22.70 13.41
C GLU A 810 -8.70 22.29 12.95
N GLU A 811 -9.65 22.27 13.88
CA GLU A 811 -11.03 21.88 13.59
C GLU A 811 -11.72 22.90 12.66
N ALA A 812 -11.49 24.20 12.89
CA ALA A 812 -11.99 25.23 11.98
C ALA A 812 -11.49 25.01 10.55
N THR A 813 -10.19 24.74 10.37
CA THR A 813 -9.62 24.45 9.05
C THR A 813 -10.25 23.20 8.42
N ARG A 814 -10.40 22.13 9.21
CA ARG A 814 -11.02 20.87 8.77
C ARG A 814 -12.45 21.08 8.26
N ILE A 815 -13.22 21.93 8.94
CA ILE A 815 -14.58 22.31 8.52
C ILE A 815 -14.56 23.02 7.17
N PHE A 816 -13.68 24.01 6.97
CA PHE A 816 -13.55 24.72 5.69
C PHE A 816 -13.17 23.78 4.54
N VAL A 817 -12.19 22.91 4.75
CA VAL A 817 -11.71 21.94 3.74
C VAL A 817 -12.81 20.96 3.36
N ASN A 818 -13.45 20.32 4.35
CA ASN A 818 -14.52 19.35 4.10
C ASN A 818 -15.74 19.98 3.43
N THR A 819 -16.12 21.18 3.86
CA THR A 819 -17.24 21.93 3.27
C THR A 819 -16.96 22.27 1.81
N THR A 820 -15.76 22.78 1.51
CA THR A 820 -15.33 23.12 0.16
C THR A 820 -15.36 21.90 -0.77
N ARG A 821 -14.75 20.79 -0.34
CA ARG A 821 -14.70 19.53 -1.12
C ARG A 821 -16.10 18.95 -1.33
N SER A 822 -16.96 18.97 -0.30
CA SER A 822 -18.35 18.48 -0.38
C SER A 822 -19.20 19.29 -1.35
N ILE A 823 -19.11 20.63 -1.28
CA ILE A 823 -19.82 21.52 -2.19
C ILE A 823 -19.33 21.33 -3.63
N TRP A 824 -18.02 21.28 -3.84
CA TRP A 824 -17.44 21.06 -5.17
C TRP A 824 -17.90 19.73 -5.78
N SER A 825 -17.91 18.64 -5.01
CA SER A 825 -18.40 17.34 -5.47
C SER A 825 -19.87 17.37 -5.89
N LYS A 826 -20.71 18.19 -5.25
CA LYS A 826 -22.10 18.39 -5.65
C LYS A 826 -22.26 19.23 -6.92
N TYR A 827 -21.35 20.16 -7.19
CA TYR A 827 -21.37 20.98 -8.41
C TYR A 827 -20.91 20.22 -9.67
N GLN A 828 -20.11 19.16 -9.51
CA GLN A 828 -19.64 18.34 -10.63
C GLN A 828 -20.64 17.24 -11.05
N LYS A 829 -21.61 16.90 -10.20
CA LYS A 829 -22.70 15.96 -10.49
C LYS A 829 -23.89 16.71 -11.05
#